data_AF-A0A9P0CRD6-F1
#
_entry.id   AF-A0A9P0CRD6-F1
#
_cell.length_a   1.000
_cell.length_b   1.000
_cell.length_c   1.000
_cell.angle_alpha   90.00
_cell.angle_beta   90.00
_cell.angle_gamma   90.00
#
_symmetry.space_group_name_H-M   'P 1'
#
loop_
_entity.id
_entity.type
_entity.pdbx_description
1 polymer ?
#
loop_
_entity_poly.entity_id
_entity_poly.type
_entity_poly.pdbx_seq_one_letter_code
_entity_poly.pdbx_strand_id
1 'polypeptide(L)'
;MENSTELLTTIKPEEAITNLLGLESNLTNLLVNSTIETNPSEPEQFAALNKFCGSPFWDVYLSWNVSNPEFTPCFEKTFMVWIPCIFLWIFTGLEVYYMLSSKRWNIPWNWLNLLKLGITATLIVLTISDVVTSFKTASANESVVFDVDIYSPLIKIFTFLLSGGLVYFNRKYGMQTSGLLFLFWFFLALCGIPQFRTEIRRGQNNDIPPEHYYFYTSYLIYYPLVCLMFILNCLADQAPKERKYPQSKHPCPEEGASFLSRLLFSWFDPLAWKGFRKSLETKDLWDINIEDSSRELVPVFEKAWQETLAKCESAPPNQVAEAKFKSDSGSVAFVSSKKKKEASVLLPLVKCFGSVFLFGALLKLFQDLLTFVSPQILGLLISYVKHDEPLWKGYFYAILLLVTAMVQTLFLSQYFNRMYIVGMRIRTVLVLTIYRKALKISNSARKESTVGEIVNLMAVDAQKFMDLVGYLNLIWSAPLQICLSLYFLWQELGPSVLAGLTLLIILIPINGFIANRVKTLQVKQMKNKDERVKLMNEILNGIKVLKLYAWEHSFEEQVLKIRNKEIKVLKQAAYLNAGTSFIWSCAPFLVSLVTFATYVLVDDKHVLDANKAYVSISLFNIIRFPLSMLPMMISNLVQVRISVL
;
A
#
# COMPACT_ATOMS: atom_id res chain seq x y z
N MET A 1 53.03 25.41 71.68
CA MET A 1 52.09 24.39 72.21
C MET A 1 51.70 23.48 71.06
N GLU A 2 52.61 22.75 70.41
CA GLU A 2 53.73 21.88 70.89
C GLU A 2 53.28 20.53 71.46
N ASN A 3 54.07 19.52 71.07
CA ASN A 3 54.06 18.10 71.45
C ASN A 3 52.80 17.29 71.03
N SER A 4 52.82 16.24 70.21
CA SER A 4 53.79 15.16 69.84
C SER A 4 53.49 13.81 70.53
N THR A 5 53.35 12.75 69.71
CA THR A 5 53.97 11.40 69.79
C THR A 5 54.42 10.85 71.17
N GLU A 6 54.38 9.54 71.52
CA GLU A 6 54.08 8.24 70.86
C GLU A 6 54.09 7.13 71.96
N LEU A 7 53.82 5.81 71.83
CA LEU A 7 53.31 4.81 70.85
C LEU A 7 52.89 3.54 71.69
N LEU A 8 52.55 2.40 71.06
CA LEU A 8 52.65 1.00 71.60
C LEU A 8 51.61 0.54 72.67
N THR A 9 51.09 -0.70 72.71
CA THR A 9 50.89 -1.78 71.69
C THR A 9 49.85 -2.82 72.16
N THR A 10 49.38 -3.67 71.23
CA THR A 10 48.87 -5.06 71.42
C THR A 10 47.72 -5.35 72.39
N ILE A 11 46.60 -5.85 71.85
CA ILE A 11 46.11 -7.25 71.98
C ILE A 11 44.95 -7.49 70.99
N LYS A 12 44.80 -8.72 70.47
CA LYS A 12 43.67 -9.12 69.59
C LYS A 12 42.36 -9.33 70.38
N PRO A 13 41.21 -9.17 69.71
CA PRO A 13 40.10 -10.11 69.89
C PRO A 13 39.60 -10.65 68.54
N GLU A 14 39.77 -11.94 68.30
CA GLU A 14 39.43 -12.63 67.02
C GLU A 14 38.16 -13.48 67.16
N GLU A 15 37.33 -13.20 68.17
CA GLU A 15 36.21 -14.03 68.64
C GLU A 15 34.83 -13.34 68.58
N ALA A 16 34.74 -12.14 68.01
CA ALA A 16 33.49 -11.34 68.02
C ALA A 16 32.58 -11.54 66.78
N ILE A 17 33.03 -12.26 65.75
CA ILE A 17 32.35 -12.35 64.44
C ILE A 17 31.70 -13.73 64.20
N THR A 18 32.22 -14.79 64.81
CA THR A 18 31.78 -16.18 64.61
C THR A 18 30.37 -16.48 65.12
N ASN A 19 29.85 -15.72 66.08
CA ASN A 19 28.52 -15.96 66.67
C ASN A 19 27.34 -15.29 65.94
N LEU A 20 27.58 -14.50 64.88
CA LEU A 20 26.49 -13.93 64.05
C LEU A 20 26.16 -14.76 62.80
N LEU A 21 27.06 -15.62 62.34
CA LEU A 21 26.86 -16.49 61.18
C LEU A 21 26.12 -17.82 61.50
N GLY A 22 25.78 -18.06 62.77
CA GLY A 22 25.18 -19.31 63.24
C GLY A 22 23.66 -19.46 63.03
N LEU A 23 22.97 -18.46 62.48
CA LEU A 23 21.49 -18.44 62.38
C LEU A 23 20.93 -18.43 60.95
N GLU A 24 21.71 -18.10 59.92
CA GLU A 24 21.26 -18.12 58.52
C GLU A 24 21.25 -19.54 57.91
N SER A 25 22.06 -20.45 58.46
CA SER A 25 22.25 -21.83 57.97
C SER A 25 21.02 -22.74 58.11
N ASN A 26 20.05 -22.39 58.96
CA ASN A 26 18.82 -23.16 59.15
C ASN A 26 17.61 -22.62 58.39
N LEU A 27 17.70 -21.42 57.78
CA LEU A 27 16.63 -20.90 56.91
C LEU A 27 16.88 -21.27 55.44
N THR A 28 18.14 -21.33 55.02
CA THR A 28 18.54 -21.72 53.65
C THR A 28 18.20 -23.19 53.34
N ASN A 29 18.41 -24.10 54.30
CA ASN A 29 18.13 -25.53 54.14
C ASN A 29 16.64 -25.91 53.98
N LEU A 30 15.70 -24.95 54.09
CA LEU A 30 14.27 -25.16 53.85
C LEU A 30 13.76 -24.64 52.49
N LEU A 31 14.61 -23.99 51.67
CA LEU A 31 14.22 -23.45 50.36
C LEU A 31 14.92 -24.13 49.16
N VAL A 32 15.90 -24.99 49.39
CA VAL A 32 16.74 -25.60 48.34
C VAL A 32 16.08 -26.76 47.59
N ASN A 33 15.08 -27.44 48.17
CA ASN A 33 14.48 -28.66 47.59
C ASN A 33 13.31 -28.42 46.61
N SER A 34 13.28 -27.31 45.87
CA SER A 34 12.22 -27.08 44.85
C SER A 34 12.63 -26.33 43.57
N THR A 35 13.90 -25.94 43.42
CA THR A 35 14.41 -25.32 42.20
C THR A 35 15.06 -26.35 41.28
N ILE A 36 14.35 -26.73 40.21
CA ILE A 36 14.93 -27.45 39.07
C ILE A 36 16.01 -26.56 38.43
N GLU A 37 17.15 -27.14 38.05
CA GLU A 37 18.28 -26.40 37.48
C GLU A 37 17.92 -25.73 36.15
N THR A 38 17.99 -24.39 36.11
CA THR A 38 17.87 -23.59 34.88
C THR A 38 19.20 -22.89 34.58
N ASN A 39 19.80 -23.19 33.43
CA ASN A 39 21.07 -22.56 33.01
C ASN A 39 20.92 -21.02 32.86
N PRO A 40 21.91 -20.22 33.28
CA PRO A 40 21.80 -18.76 33.31
C PRO A 40 22.05 -18.11 31.93
N SER A 41 21.18 -18.34 30.95
CA SER A 41 21.28 -17.70 29.62
C SER A 41 19.95 -17.52 28.85
N GLU A 42 18.79 -17.53 29.50
CA GLU A 42 17.52 -17.16 28.86
C GLU A 42 17.10 -15.70 29.17
N PRO A 43 16.53 -14.95 28.21
CA PRO A 43 15.95 -13.63 28.49
C PRO A 43 14.57 -13.77 29.15
N GLU A 44 14.39 -13.13 30.32
CA GLU A 44 13.15 -13.17 31.12
C GLU A 44 11.87 -12.79 30.35
N GLN A 45 12.02 -12.06 29.23
CA GLN A 45 10.93 -11.56 28.38
C GLN A 45 9.93 -12.63 27.91
N PHE A 46 10.31 -13.91 27.88
CA PHE A 46 9.43 -15.01 27.45
C PHE A 46 9.09 -16.02 28.55
N ALA A 47 9.51 -15.82 29.81
CA ALA A 47 9.35 -16.81 30.88
C ALA A 47 7.90 -17.32 31.06
N ALA A 48 6.91 -16.45 30.91
CA ALA A 48 5.49 -16.82 30.96
C ALA A 48 5.05 -17.72 29.78
N LEU A 49 5.57 -17.49 28.58
CA LEU A 49 5.30 -18.34 27.42
C LEU A 49 6.09 -19.66 27.47
N ASN A 50 7.34 -19.64 27.95
CA ASN A 50 8.14 -20.84 28.17
C ASN A 50 7.41 -21.79 29.14
N LYS A 51 6.83 -21.26 30.23
CA LYS A 51 5.99 -22.02 31.17
C LYS A 51 4.69 -22.53 30.55
N PHE A 52 4.02 -21.73 29.72
CA PHE A 52 2.78 -22.11 29.01
C PHE A 52 3.01 -23.24 27.97
N CYS A 53 4.21 -23.28 27.37
CA CYS A 53 4.60 -24.23 26.33
C CYS A 53 5.32 -25.48 26.81
N GLY A 54 6.00 -25.45 27.96
CA GLY A 54 6.92 -26.51 28.39
C GLY A 54 8.26 -26.54 27.64
N SER A 55 8.50 -25.59 26.73
CA SER A 55 9.75 -25.43 25.97
C SER A 55 10.07 -23.94 25.80
N PRO A 56 11.33 -23.54 25.53
CA PRO A 56 11.63 -22.17 25.15
C PRO A 56 10.76 -21.69 23.98
N PHE A 57 10.27 -20.45 24.05
CA PHE A 57 9.50 -19.84 22.98
C PHE A 57 10.36 -19.55 21.75
N TRP A 58 11.58 -19.05 21.94
CA TRP A 58 12.47 -18.75 20.83
C TRP A 58 13.92 -19.00 21.21
N ASP A 59 14.59 -19.91 20.48
CA ASP A 59 16.03 -20.11 20.56
C ASP A 59 16.69 -19.59 19.27
N VAL A 60 17.58 -18.60 19.42
CA VAL A 60 18.38 -18.03 18.32
C VAL A 60 19.42 -19.03 17.80
N TYR A 61 19.92 -19.93 18.64
CA TYR A 61 20.89 -20.93 18.23
C TYR A 61 20.25 -21.92 17.24
N LEU A 62 19.20 -22.63 17.66
CA LEU A 62 18.45 -23.59 16.82
C LEU A 62 17.87 -22.97 15.54
N SER A 63 17.32 -21.74 15.63
CA SER A 63 16.62 -21.10 14.52
C SER A 63 17.53 -20.38 13.52
N TRP A 64 18.74 -19.97 13.91
CA TRP A 64 19.57 -19.07 13.08
C TRP A 64 21.03 -19.49 12.90
N ASN A 65 21.61 -20.28 13.82
CA ASN A 65 23.04 -20.60 13.77
C ASN A 65 23.34 -22.01 13.25
N VAL A 66 22.36 -22.92 13.23
CA VAL A 66 22.53 -24.30 12.71
C VAL A 66 22.47 -24.32 11.17
N SER A 67 23.18 -25.27 10.55
CA SER A 67 23.15 -25.54 9.11
C SER A 67 21.79 -26.03 8.58
N ASN A 68 20.95 -26.57 9.47
CA ASN A 68 19.54 -26.90 9.24
C ASN A 68 18.70 -26.21 10.33
N PRO A 69 18.10 -25.03 10.07
CA PRO A 69 17.38 -24.28 11.07
C PRO A 69 16.03 -24.93 11.37
N GLU A 70 15.60 -24.86 12.62
CA GLU A 70 14.28 -25.30 13.08
C GLU A 70 13.69 -24.29 14.07
N PHE A 71 12.38 -24.21 14.15
CA PHE A 71 11.71 -23.41 15.16
C PHE A 71 11.41 -24.25 16.40
N THR A 72 11.22 -23.59 17.54
CA THR A 72 10.81 -24.28 18.77
C THR A 72 9.39 -24.85 18.61
N PRO A 73 9.05 -25.98 19.26
CA PRO A 73 7.68 -26.52 19.25
C PRO A 73 6.65 -25.51 19.78
N CYS A 74 7.05 -24.69 20.76
CA CYS A 74 6.27 -23.58 21.28
C CYS A 74 5.90 -22.55 20.19
N PHE A 75 6.87 -22.09 19.39
CA PHE A 75 6.64 -21.10 18.33
C PHE A 75 5.77 -21.62 17.19
N GLU A 76 5.98 -22.87 16.79
CA GLU A 76 5.17 -23.56 15.78
C GLU A 76 3.72 -23.75 16.24
N LYS A 77 3.50 -24.27 17.46
CA LYS A 77 2.15 -24.53 17.99
C LYS A 77 1.38 -23.25 18.36
N THR A 78 2.05 -22.13 18.64
CA THR A 78 1.41 -20.86 19.05
C THR A 78 1.41 -19.83 17.91
N PHE A 79 2.47 -19.05 17.76
CA PHE A 79 2.56 -17.84 16.92
C PHE A 79 2.14 -18.09 15.47
N MET A 80 2.62 -19.18 14.86
CA MET A 80 2.30 -19.55 13.48
C MET A 80 0.83 -19.97 13.27
N VAL A 81 0.16 -20.47 14.30
CA VAL A 81 -1.29 -20.78 14.27
C VAL A 81 -2.11 -19.53 14.60
N TRP A 82 -1.69 -18.75 15.60
CA TRP A 82 -2.48 -17.67 16.18
C TRP A 82 -2.55 -16.45 15.26
N ILE A 83 -1.50 -16.10 14.51
CA ILE A 83 -1.52 -14.94 13.59
C ILE A 83 -2.62 -15.07 12.52
N PRO A 84 -2.73 -16.18 11.75
CA PRO A 84 -3.85 -16.37 10.82
C PRO A 84 -5.22 -16.31 11.51
N CYS A 85 -5.37 -16.89 12.70
CA CYS A 85 -6.62 -16.88 13.45
C CYS A 85 -7.03 -15.46 13.86
N ILE A 86 -6.13 -14.72 14.51
CA ILE A 86 -6.35 -13.34 14.95
C ILE A 86 -6.62 -12.41 13.74
N PHE A 87 -5.92 -12.61 12.62
CA PHE A 87 -6.20 -11.92 11.36
C PHE A 87 -7.64 -12.14 10.89
N LEU A 88 -8.12 -13.40 10.89
CA LEU A 88 -9.52 -13.69 10.53
C LEU A 88 -10.48 -12.98 11.47
N TRP A 89 -10.25 -13.02 12.78
CA TRP A 89 -11.15 -12.44 13.79
C TRP A 89 -11.25 -10.91 13.66
N ILE A 90 -10.12 -10.21 13.52
CA ILE A 90 -10.07 -8.75 13.37
C ILE A 90 -10.82 -8.29 12.11
N PHE A 91 -10.54 -8.92 10.96
CA PHE A 91 -11.09 -8.47 9.67
C PHE A 91 -12.51 -9.00 9.39
N THR A 92 -13.02 -9.97 10.15
CA THR A 92 -14.39 -10.48 10.05
C THR A 92 -15.44 -9.37 10.14
N GLY A 93 -15.24 -8.36 10.98
CA GLY A 93 -16.18 -7.23 11.11
C GLY A 93 -16.37 -6.44 9.81
N LEU A 94 -15.31 -6.29 9.00
CA LEU A 94 -15.40 -5.64 7.69
C LEU A 94 -16.10 -6.53 6.66
N GLU A 95 -15.82 -7.83 6.65
CA GLU A 95 -16.49 -8.77 5.74
C GLU A 95 -18.00 -8.84 6.02
N VAL A 96 -18.40 -8.88 7.30
CA VAL A 96 -19.82 -8.83 7.72
C VAL A 96 -20.48 -7.52 7.29
N TYR A 97 -19.79 -6.37 7.41
CA TYR A 97 -20.30 -5.09 6.91
C TYR A 97 -20.53 -5.12 5.38
N TYR A 98 -19.61 -5.71 4.60
CA TYR A 98 -19.80 -5.88 3.16
C TYR A 98 -20.95 -6.84 2.82
N MET A 99 -21.10 -7.95 3.56
CA MET A 99 -22.23 -8.88 3.38
C MET A 99 -23.58 -8.21 3.63
N LEU A 100 -23.71 -7.44 4.71
CA LEU A 100 -24.95 -6.72 5.05
C LEU A 100 -25.29 -5.59 4.07
N SER A 101 -24.28 -5.06 3.36
CA SER A 101 -24.43 -4.07 2.29
C SER A 101 -24.71 -4.69 0.90
N SER A 102 -24.73 -6.03 0.80
CA SER A 102 -24.82 -6.74 -0.49
C SER A 102 -26.17 -6.55 -1.21
N LYS A 103 -26.09 -6.28 -2.51
CA LYS A 103 -27.24 -6.13 -3.43
C LYS A 103 -27.54 -7.43 -4.22
N ARG A 104 -26.94 -8.55 -3.81
CA ARG A 104 -26.97 -9.87 -4.44
C ARG A 104 -27.24 -10.92 -3.36
N TRP A 105 -27.98 -11.99 -3.66
CA TRP A 105 -28.36 -13.00 -2.66
C TRP A 105 -28.37 -14.41 -3.27
N ASN A 106 -28.28 -15.41 -2.39
CA ASN A 106 -28.48 -16.83 -2.71
C ASN A 106 -27.65 -17.36 -3.90
N ILE A 107 -26.37 -17.63 -3.62
CA ILE A 107 -25.53 -18.50 -4.46
C ILE A 107 -26.09 -19.93 -4.39
N PRO A 108 -26.19 -20.66 -5.52
CA PRO A 108 -26.60 -22.07 -5.51
C PRO A 108 -25.68 -22.95 -4.66
N TRP A 109 -26.23 -24.08 -4.21
CA TRP A 109 -25.37 -25.18 -3.75
C TRP A 109 -24.60 -25.73 -4.95
N ASN A 110 -23.28 -25.74 -4.84
CA ASN A 110 -22.32 -26.21 -5.84
C ASN A 110 -21.28 -27.07 -5.15
N TRP A 111 -20.64 -27.97 -5.88
CA TRP A 111 -19.57 -28.86 -5.40
C TRP A 111 -18.47 -28.09 -4.65
N LEU A 112 -18.05 -26.92 -5.14
CA LEU A 112 -17.06 -26.07 -4.46
C LEU A 112 -17.51 -25.62 -3.05
N ASN A 113 -18.76 -25.16 -2.91
CA ASN A 113 -19.32 -24.73 -1.62
C ASN A 113 -19.51 -25.91 -0.65
N LEU A 114 -19.88 -27.08 -1.18
CA LEU A 114 -20.04 -28.30 -0.40
C LEU A 114 -18.70 -28.85 0.07
N LEU A 115 -17.68 -28.86 -0.80
CA LEU A 115 -16.30 -29.22 -0.45
C LEU A 115 -15.71 -28.25 0.59
N LYS A 116 -15.85 -26.94 0.39
CA LYS A 116 -15.37 -25.92 1.35
C LYS A 116 -15.93 -26.18 2.75
N LEU A 117 -17.24 -26.41 2.87
CA LEU A 117 -17.88 -26.71 4.16
C LEU A 117 -17.52 -28.10 4.70
N GLY A 118 -17.45 -29.11 3.85
CA GLY A 118 -17.06 -30.48 4.22
C GLY A 118 -15.64 -30.54 4.77
N ILE A 119 -14.68 -29.89 4.11
CA ILE A 119 -13.29 -29.81 4.58
C ILE A 119 -13.19 -29.03 5.90
N THR A 120 -13.93 -27.91 6.07
CA THR A 120 -13.96 -27.24 7.38
C THR A 120 -14.57 -28.11 8.47
N ALA A 121 -15.59 -28.92 8.18
CA ALA A 121 -16.17 -29.86 9.14
C ALA A 121 -15.17 -30.97 9.50
N THR A 122 -14.46 -31.54 8.52
CA THR A 122 -13.39 -32.53 8.76
C THR A 122 -12.25 -31.93 9.60
N LEU A 123 -11.82 -30.70 9.32
CA LEU A 123 -10.81 -29.99 10.11
C LEU A 123 -11.26 -29.74 11.56
N ILE A 124 -12.54 -29.40 11.78
CA ILE A 124 -13.12 -29.24 13.13
C ILE A 124 -13.15 -30.59 13.88
N VAL A 125 -13.60 -31.67 13.22
CA VAL A 125 -13.62 -33.01 13.84
C VAL A 125 -12.22 -33.49 14.20
N LEU A 126 -11.24 -33.24 13.33
CA LEU A 126 -9.83 -33.57 13.57
C LEU A 126 -9.28 -32.79 14.77
N THR A 127 -9.48 -31.46 14.85
CA THR A 127 -9.00 -30.68 16.01
C THR A 127 -9.75 -30.97 17.31
N ILE A 128 -11.01 -31.41 17.25
CA ILE A 128 -11.73 -31.94 18.42
C ILE A 128 -11.14 -33.29 18.86
N SER A 129 -10.81 -34.18 17.92
CA SER A 129 -10.14 -35.45 18.20
C SER A 129 -8.77 -35.23 18.86
N ASP A 130 -8.02 -34.21 18.42
CA ASP A 130 -6.76 -33.81 19.06
C ASP A 130 -6.97 -33.38 20.52
N VAL A 131 -7.95 -32.49 20.78
CA VAL A 131 -8.31 -32.05 22.14
C VAL A 131 -8.71 -33.23 23.03
N VAL A 132 -9.55 -34.14 22.53
CA VAL A 132 -10.00 -35.32 23.28
C VAL A 132 -8.83 -36.26 23.59
N THR A 133 -7.84 -36.37 22.70
CA THR A 133 -6.62 -37.14 22.96
C THR A 133 -5.74 -36.45 24.01
N SER A 134 -5.48 -35.14 23.89
CA SER A 134 -4.74 -34.36 24.90
C SER A 134 -5.36 -34.50 26.31
N PHE A 135 -6.68 -34.42 26.42
CA PHE A 135 -7.37 -34.60 27.71
C PHE A 135 -7.30 -36.04 28.24
N LYS A 136 -7.26 -37.06 27.37
CA LYS A 136 -7.06 -38.45 27.79
C LYS A 136 -5.65 -38.66 28.35
N THR A 137 -4.61 -38.21 27.65
CA THR A 137 -3.21 -38.31 28.11
C THR A 137 -3.01 -37.56 29.42
N ALA A 138 -3.56 -36.34 29.54
CA ALA A 138 -3.56 -35.58 30.79
C ALA A 138 -4.29 -36.31 31.94
N SER A 139 -5.43 -36.95 31.66
CA SER A 139 -6.19 -37.70 32.67
C SER A 139 -5.61 -39.09 33.01
N ALA A 140 -4.78 -39.66 32.13
CA ALA A 140 -4.05 -40.90 32.35
C ALA A 140 -2.76 -40.67 33.18
N ASN A 141 -2.31 -39.41 33.26
CA ASN A 141 -1.11 -39.00 33.99
C ASN A 141 0.20 -39.60 33.43
N GLU A 142 0.17 -40.03 32.15
CA GLU A 142 1.28 -40.70 31.44
C GLU A 142 2.38 -39.71 31.03
N SER A 143 2.00 -38.49 30.60
CA SER A 143 2.94 -37.41 30.26
C SER A 143 2.38 -36.01 30.57
N VAL A 144 3.31 -35.04 30.71
CA VAL A 144 2.98 -33.66 31.10
C VAL A 144 2.38 -32.90 29.92
N VAL A 145 1.05 -32.73 29.93
CA VAL A 145 0.34 -31.91 28.93
C VAL A 145 0.42 -30.44 29.30
N PHE A 146 1.01 -29.63 28.42
CA PHE A 146 1.15 -28.18 28.59
C PHE A 146 -0.08 -27.42 28.05
N ASP A 147 -0.34 -26.22 28.61
CA ASP A 147 -1.52 -25.41 28.29
C ASP A 147 -1.70 -25.16 26.78
N VAL A 148 -0.61 -24.98 26.02
CA VAL A 148 -0.63 -24.84 24.55
C VAL A 148 -1.45 -25.92 23.85
N ASP A 149 -1.30 -27.18 24.27
CA ASP A 149 -1.94 -28.33 23.62
C ASP A 149 -3.43 -28.47 23.94
N ILE A 150 -3.95 -27.56 24.77
CA ILE A 150 -5.38 -27.33 25.01
C ILE A 150 -5.83 -26.03 24.30
N TYR A 151 -5.15 -24.91 24.52
CA TYR A 151 -5.58 -23.60 24.00
C TYR A 151 -5.42 -23.43 22.49
N SER A 152 -4.32 -23.90 21.87
CA SER A 152 -4.13 -23.76 20.42
C SER A 152 -5.18 -24.52 19.60
N PRO A 153 -5.54 -25.78 19.93
CA PRO A 153 -6.68 -26.45 19.31
C PRO A 153 -8.03 -25.75 19.54
N LEU A 154 -8.31 -25.20 20.72
CA LEU A 154 -9.54 -24.41 20.96
C LEU A 154 -9.61 -23.17 20.07
N ILE A 155 -8.49 -22.45 19.89
CA ILE A 155 -8.37 -21.31 18.96
C ILE A 155 -8.63 -21.76 17.52
N LYS A 156 -8.10 -22.93 17.09
CA LYS A 156 -8.40 -23.52 15.77
C LYS A 156 -9.90 -23.83 15.62
N ILE A 157 -10.53 -24.49 16.60
CA ILE A 157 -11.96 -24.86 16.57
C ILE A 157 -12.84 -23.62 16.39
N PHE A 158 -12.65 -22.57 17.22
CA PHE A 158 -13.40 -21.32 17.09
C PHE A 158 -13.18 -20.66 15.71
N THR A 159 -11.94 -20.65 15.23
CA THR A 159 -11.59 -20.05 13.92
C THR A 159 -12.19 -20.83 12.75
N PHE A 160 -12.24 -22.15 12.80
CA PHE A 160 -12.85 -22.96 11.75
C PHE A 160 -14.38 -22.93 11.78
N LEU A 161 -15.01 -22.83 12.97
CA LEU A 161 -16.43 -22.54 13.10
C LEU A 161 -16.78 -21.18 12.47
N LEU A 162 -15.97 -20.14 12.76
CA LEU A 162 -16.12 -18.82 12.14
C LEU A 162 -15.90 -18.86 10.63
N SER A 163 -14.88 -19.57 10.14
CA SER A 163 -14.57 -19.72 8.71
C SER A 163 -15.69 -20.46 7.96
N GLY A 164 -16.21 -21.56 8.50
CA GLY A 164 -17.37 -22.27 7.94
C GLY A 164 -18.65 -21.41 7.97
N GLY A 165 -18.86 -20.66 9.05
CA GLY A 165 -19.93 -19.66 9.14
C GLY A 165 -19.81 -18.58 8.05
N LEU A 166 -18.62 -18.04 7.83
CA LEU A 166 -18.34 -17.07 6.76
C LEU A 166 -18.57 -17.67 5.37
N VAL A 167 -18.19 -18.92 5.09
CA VAL A 167 -18.53 -19.59 3.82
C VAL A 167 -20.05 -19.68 3.62
N TYR A 168 -20.79 -20.08 4.66
CA TYR A 168 -22.26 -20.15 4.61
C TYR A 168 -22.93 -18.78 4.42
N PHE A 169 -22.47 -17.75 5.13
CA PHE A 169 -23.02 -16.39 4.99
C PHE A 169 -22.63 -15.72 3.67
N ASN A 170 -21.42 -15.94 3.14
CA ASN A 170 -21.03 -15.49 1.80
C ASN A 170 -21.98 -16.06 0.73
N ARG A 171 -22.27 -17.37 0.80
CA ARG A 171 -23.27 -18.03 -0.06
C ARG A 171 -24.67 -17.38 0.07
N LYS A 172 -25.10 -17.05 1.29
CA LYS A 172 -26.41 -16.41 1.56
C LYS A 172 -26.49 -14.99 0.99
N TYR A 173 -25.46 -14.16 1.22
CA TYR A 173 -25.39 -12.75 0.81
C TYR A 173 -24.74 -12.53 -0.58
N GLY A 174 -24.73 -13.55 -1.45
CA GLY A 174 -24.37 -13.40 -2.86
C GLY A 174 -22.89 -13.11 -3.15
N MET A 175 -22.00 -13.28 -2.17
CA MET A 175 -20.58 -12.98 -2.26
C MET A 175 -19.82 -14.15 -2.89
N GLN A 176 -19.51 -14.04 -4.19
CA GLN A 176 -18.89 -15.11 -5.00
C GLN A 176 -17.44 -15.46 -4.62
N THR A 177 -16.80 -14.61 -3.82
CA THR A 177 -15.39 -14.70 -3.45
C THR A 177 -15.17 -13.88 -2.18
N SER A 178 -14.62 -14.49 -1.14
CA SER A 178 -14.15 -13.75 0.04
C SER A 178 -12.64 -13.53 -0.06
N GLY A 179 -12.22 -12.26 -0.07
CA GLY A 179 -10.80 -11.92 0.00
C GLY A 179 -10.21 -12.23 1.37
N LEU A 180 -11.01 -12.06 2.43
CA LEU A 180 -10.64 -12.41 3.79
C LEU A 180 -10.35 -13.92 3.94
N LEU A 181 -11.26 -14.78 3.46
CA LEU A 181 -11.04 -16.23 3.53
C LEU A 181 -9.84 -16.68 2.68
N PHE A 182 -9.65 -16.11 1.48
CA PHE A 182 -8.45 -16.39 0.67
C PHE A 182 -7.16 -16.06 1.44
N LEU A 183 -7.07 -14.86 2.03
CA LEU A 183 -5.88 -14.44 2.78
C LEU A 183 -5.68 -15.26 4.07
N PHE A 184 -6.75 -15.61 4.77
CA PHE A 184 -6.70 -16.50 5.94
C PHE A 184 -6.11 -17.88 5.58
N TRP A 185 -6.66 -18.55 4.57
CA TRP A 185 -6.17 -19.87 4.16
C TRP A 185 -4.77 -19.82 3.55
N PHE A 186 -4.42 -18.72 2.86
CA PHE A 186 -3.05 -18.46 2.39
C PHE A 186 -2.05 -18.35 3.56
N PHE A 187 -2.32 -17.48 4.54
CA PHE A 187 -1.42 -17.32 5.69
C PHE A 187 -1.35 -18.57 6.55
N LEU A 188 -2.46 -19.30 6.76
CA LEU A 188 -2.46 -20.56 7.50
C LEU A 188 -1.66 -21.67 6.78
N ALA A 189 -1.75 -21.74 5.45
CA ALA A 189 -0.95 -22.68 4.66
C ALA A 189 0.56 -22.31 4.68
N LEU A 190 0.89 -21.02 4.59
CA LEU A 190 2.25 -20.50 4.64
C LEU A 190 2.92 -20.73 6.01
N CYS A 191 2.23 -20.35 7.09
CA CYS A 191 2.70 -20.52 8.47
C CYS A 191 2.74 -21.99 8.92
N GLY A 192 2.01 -22.89 8.25
CA GLY A 192 2.07 -24.34 8.52
C GLY A 192 3.26 -25.07 7.89
N ILE A 193 3.98 -24.46 6.93
CA ILE A 193 5.14 -25.08 6.25
C ILE A 193 6.24 -25.53 7.23
N PRO A 194 6.69 -24.72 8.22
CA PRO A 194 7.79 -25.11 9.08
C PRO A 194 7.43 -26.31 9.95
N GLN A 195 6.27 -26.27 10.61
CA GLN A 195 5.77 -27.40 11.42
C GLN A 195 5.61 -28.68 10.58
N PHE A 196 5.17 -28.57 9.32
CA PHE A 196 5.06 -29.73 8.42
C PHE A 196 6.43 -30.33 8.08
N ARG A 197 7.47 -29.51 7.88
CA ARG A 197 8.86 -29.96 7.73
C ARG A 197 9.39 -30.62 9.01
N THR A 198 9.13 -30.00 10.17
CA THR A 198 9.56 -30.51 11.49
C THR A 198 8.96 -31.89 11.79
N GLU A 199 7.66 -32.07 11.59
CA GLU A 199 7.01 -33.37 11.77
C GLU A 199 7.51 -34.42 10.76
N ILE A 200 7.64 -34.09 9.47
CA ILE A 200 8.20 -35.03 8.47
C ILE A 200 9.60 -35.51 8.88
N ARG A 201 10.46 -34.61 9.39
CA ARG A 201 11.82 -34.95 9.81
C ARG A 201 11.82 -35.90 11.03
N ARG A 202 10.96 -35.66 12.03
CA ARG A 202 10.77 -36.58 13.18
C ARG A 202 10.42 -37.99 12.71
N GLY A 203 9.49 -38.09 11.76
CA GLY A 203 9.11 -39.36 11.15
C GLY A 203 10.24 -40.04 10.37
N GLN A 204 11.07 -39.29 9.65
CA GLN A 204 12.22 -39.82 8.91
C GLN A 204 13.34 -40.35 9.82
N ASN A 205 13.56 -39.71 10.96
CA ASN A 205 14.55 -40.17 11.94
C ASN A 205 14.07 -41.37 12.78
N ASN A 206 12.75 -41.60 12.86
CA ASN A 206 12.07 -42.43 13.87
C ASN A 206 12.10 -41.86 15.30
N ASP A 207 12.32 -40.54 15.45
CA ASP A 207 12.34 -39.82 16.74
C ASP A 207 10.92 -39.56 17.30
N ILE A 208 10.01 -40.53 17.19
CA ILE A 208 8.59 -40.40 17.60
C ILE A 208 8.28 -41.34 18.77
N PRO A 209 8.08 -40.82 20.00
CA PRO A 209 7.55 -41.59 21.12
C PRO A 209 6.16 -42.17 20.81
N PRO A 210 5.79 -43.38 21.30
CA PRO A 210 4.51 -44.01 21.00
C PRO A 210 3.28 -43.13 21.29
N GLU A 211 3.34 -42.37 22.39
CA GLU A 211 2.30 -41.41 22.81
C GLU A 211 2.05 -40.29 21.80
N HIS A 212 3.06 -39.92 21.00
CA HIS A 212 2.96 -38.81 20.03
C HIS A 212 2.60 -39.27 18.61
N TYR A 213 2.53 -40.58 18.36
CA TYR A 213 2.22 -41.13 17.03
C TYR A 213 0.85 -40.68 16.49
N TYR A 214 -0.14 -40.52 17.37
CA TYR A 214 -1.46 -39.96 17.01
C TYR A 214 -1.33 -38.51 16.51
N PHE A 215 -0.63 -37.64 17.25
CA PHE A 215 -0.53 -36.21 16.92
C PHE A 215 0.25 -35.98 15.62
N TYR A 216 1.32 -36.75 15.40
CA TYR A 216 2.06 -36.79 14.13
C TYR A 216 1.13 -37.15 12.95
N THR A 217 0.39 -38.25 13.08
CA THR A 217 -0.55 -38.73 12.05
C THR A 217 -1.67 -37.71 11.78
N SER A 218 -2.21 -37.10 12.84
CA SER A 218 -3.23 -36.05 12.76
C SER A 218 -2.72 -34.82 12.01
N TYR A 219 -1.50 -34.35 12.31
CA TYR A 219 -0.92 -33.19 11.63
C TYR A 219 -0.63 -33.44 10.14
N LEU A 220 -0.20 -34.67 9.79
CA LEU A 220 -0.03 -35.08 8.39
C LEU A 220 -1.33 -35.13 7.59
N ILE A 221 -2.49 -35.28 8.23
CA ILE A 221 -3.81 -35.20 7.58
C ILE A 221 -4.31 -33.75 7.56
N TYR A 222 -4.10 -33.01 8.65
CA TYR A 222 -4.47 -31.60 8.80
C TYR A 222 -3.85 -30.70 7.72
N TYR A 223 -2.53 -30.77 7.52
CA TYR A 223 -1.83 -29.80 6.67
C TYR A 223 -2.24 -29.90 5.17
N PRO A 224 -2.31 -31.09 4.54
CA PRO A 224 -2.86 -31.23 3.19
C PRO A 224 -4.30 -30.75 3.03
N LEU A 225 -5.15 -30.89 4.05
CA LEU A 225 -6.52 -30.35 4.05
C LEU A 225 -6.52 -28.81 4.07
N VAL A 226 -5.61 -28.18 4.82
CA VAL A 226 -5.40 -26.72 4.78
C VAL A 226 -4.94 -26.26 3.40
N CYS A 227 -3.97 -26.95 2.79
CA CYS A 227 -3.50 -26.65 1.43
C CYS A 227 -4.59 -26.82 0.37
N LEU A 228 -5.39 -27.88 0.46
CA LEU A 228 -6.54 -28.11 -0.43
C LEU A 228 -7.59 -27.00 -0.26
N MET A 229 -7.87 -26.57 0.97
CA MET A 229 -8.79 -25.48 1.26
C MET A 229 -8.29 -24.14 0.71
N PHE A 230 -6.99 -23.85 0.78
CA PHE A 230 -6.40 -22.70 0.09
C PHE A 230 -6.63 -22.76 -1.43
N ILE A 231 -6.32 -23.90 -2.07
CA ILE A 231 -6.54 -24.09 -3.52
C ILE A 231 -8.02 -23.90 -3.91
N LEU A 232 -8.96 -24.39 -3.09
CA LEU A 232 -10.40 -24.20 -3.33
C LEU A 232 -10.86 -22.74 -3.18
N ASN A 233 -10.11 -21.88 -2.47
CA ASN A 233 -10.36 -20.44 -2.39
C ASN A 233 -9.67 -19.63 -3.52
N CYS A 234 -8.74 -20.23 -4.28
CA CYS A 234 -8.25 -19.67 -5.55
C CYS A 234 -9.31 -19.71 -6.67
N LEU A 235 -10.36 -20.54 -6.52
CA LEU A 235 -11.46 -20.71 -7.47
C LEU A 235 -12.66 -19.83 -7.09
N ALA A 236 -13.35 -19.28 -8.10
CA ALA A 236 -14.55 -18.46 -7.92
C ALA A 236 -15.80 -19.33 -7.73
N ASP A 237 -16.71 -18.91 -6.84
CA ASP A 237 -18.01 -19.57 -6.67
C ASP A 237 -19.03 -19.06 -7.71
N GLN A 238 -20.06 -19.89 -7.95
CA GLN A 238 -21.08 -19.65 -8.97
C GLN A 238 -21.84 -18.33 -8.76
N ALA A 239 -22.38 -17.79 -9.84
CA ALA A 239 -23.10 -16.53 -9.81
C ALA A 239 -24.37 -16.61 -8.91
N PRO A 240 -24.70 -15.54 -8.15
CA PRO A 240 -25.90 -15.48 -7.35
C PRO A 240 -27.16 -15.50 -8.23
N LYS A 241 -28.17 -16.27 -7.81
CA LYS A 241 -29.45 -16.39 -8.51
C LYS A 241 -30.26 -15.09 -8.45
N GLU A 242 -30.23 -14.43 -7.31
CA GLU A 242 -31.11 -13.29 -7.00
C GLU A 242 -30.30 -12.01 -6.87
N ARG A 243 -30.78 -10.93 -7.47
CA ARG A 243 -30.08 -9.64 -7.55
C ARG A 243 -31.07 -8.49 -7.53
N LYS A 244 -30.70 -7.37 -6.92
CA LYS A 244 -31.52 -6.14 -6.90
C LYS A 244 -31.76 -5.55 -8.29
N TYR A 245 -30.90 -5.86 -9.26
CA TYR A 245 -30.94 -5.35 -10.62
C TYR A 245 -30.81 -6.50 -11.63
N PRO A 246 -31.44 -6.42 -12.83
CA PRO A 246 -31.29 -7.43 -13.86
C PRO A 246 -29.83 -7.54 -14.33
N GLN A 247 -29.41 -8.76 -14.66
CA GLN A 247 -28.08 -9.00 -15.24
C GLN A 247 -28.00 -8.38 -16.65
N SER A 248 -26.88 -7.70 -16.93
CA SER A 248 -26.63 -7.12 -18.26
C SER A 248 -26.26 -8.18 -19.31
N LYS A 249 -26.26 -7.81 -20.59
CA LYS A 249 -26.04 -8.74 -21.72
C LYS A 249 -24.59 -9.22 -21.80
N HIS A 250 -23.63 -8.34 -21.53
CA HIS A 250 -22.20 -8.64 -21.58
C HIS A 250 -21.51 -8.16 -20.29
N PRO A 251 -21.82 -8.78 -19.12
CA PRO A 251 -21.30 -8.32 -17.83
C PRO A 251 -19.78 -8.43 -17.75
N CYS A 252 -19.14 -7.51 -17.01
CA CYS A 252 -17.70 -7.55 -16.77
C CYS A 252 -17.28 -8.84 -16.04
N PRO A 253 -16.28 -9.59 -16.54
CA PRO A 253 -15.76 -10.79 -15.86
C PRO A 253 -15.20 -10.51 -14.47
N GLU A 254 -14.79 -9.27 -14.17
CA GLU A 254 -14.34 -8.86 -12.83
C GLU A 254 -15.34 -9.27 -11.74
N GLU A 255 -16.65 -9.14 -11.97
CA GLU A 255 -17.67 -9.52 -10.97
C GLU A 255 -17.54 -11.01 -10.57
N GLY A 256 -17.37 -11.90 -11.55
CA GLY A 256 -17.26 -13.35 -11.37
C GLY A 256 -15.83 -13.87 -11.19
N ALA A 257 -14.81 -13.02 -11.30
CA ALA A 257 -13.41 -13.40 -11.18
C ALA A 257 -13.05 -13.81 -9.75
N SER A 258 -12.16 -14.81 -9.60
CA SER A 258 -11.66 -15.22 -8.28
C SER A 258 -10.86 -14.10 -7.61
N PHE A 259 -10.67 -14.15 -6.29
CA PHE A 259 -9.88 -13.12 -5.60
C PHE A 259 -8.46 -13.01 -6.18
N LEU A 260 -7.81 -14.15 -6.45
CA LEU A 260 -6.51 -14.20 -7.12
C LEU A 260 -6.55 -13.60 -8.53
N SER A 261 -7.62 -13.86 -9.30
CA SER A 261 -7.78 -13.27 -10.65
C SER A 261 -8.02 -11.75 -10.60
N ARG A 262 -8.74 -11.22 -9.60
CA ARG A 262 -8.85 -9.77 -9.36
C ARG A 262 -7.54 -9.15 -8.87
N LEU A 263 -6.75 -9.90 -8.10
CA LEU A 263 -5.44 -9.46 -7.60
C LEU A 263 -4.40 -9.33 -8.73
N LEU A 264 -4.40 -10.29 -9.67
CA LEU A 264 -3.48 -10.37 -10.81
C LEU A 264 -4.03 -9.79 -12.12
N PHE A 265 -5.27 -9.31 -12.13
CA PHE A 265 -6.00 -8.79 -13.31
C PHE A 265 -6.25 -9.80 -14.45
N SER A 266 -6.04 -11.11 -14.24
CA SER A 266 -6.15 -12.13 -15.31
C SER A 266 -7.53 -12.29 -15.94
N TRP A 267 -8.58 -11.70 -15.35
CA TRP A 267 -9.90 -11.58 -15.95
C TRP A 267 -9.92 -10.68 -17.20
N PHE A 268 -8.89 -9.85 -17.39
CA PHE A 268 -8.70 -9.01 -18.58
C PHE A 268 -8.05 -9.78 -19.75
N ASP A 269 -7.25 -10.81 -19.48
CA ASP A 269 -6.46 -11.56 -20.48
C ASP A 269 -7.29 -12.03 -21.70
N PRO A 270 -8.54 -12.52 -21.56
CA PRO A 270 -9.35 -12.93 -22.71
C PRO A 270 -9.67 -11.77 -23.67
N LEU A 271 -9.82 -10.54 -23.16
CA LEU A 271 -10.06 -9.35 -23.99
C LEU A 271 -8.77 -8.85 -24.64
N ALA A 272 -7.64 -8.91 -23.93
CA ALA A 272 -6.32 -8.63 -24.50
C ALA A 272 -5.99 -9.59 -25.67
N TRP A 273 -6.17 -10.89 -25.48
CA TRP A 273 -6.00 -11.90 -26.53
C TRP A 273 -6.98 -11.76 -27.68
N LYS A 274 -8.22 -11.35 -27.41
CA LYS A 274 -9.20 -11.03 -28.46
C LYS A 274 -8.75 -9.82 -29.28
N GLY A 275 -8.27 -8.76 -28.62
CA GLY A 275 -7.73 -7.56 -29.26
C GLY A 275 -6.47 -7.80 -30.09
N PHE A 276 -5.60 -8.72 -29.66
CA PHE A 276 -4.44 -9.16 -30.45
C PHE A 276 -4.85 -9.92 -31.73
N ARG A 277 -5.90 -10.75 -31.66
CA ARG A 277 -6.39 -11.52 -32.82
C ARG A 277 -7.29 -10.71 -33.77
N LYS A 278 -7.95 -9.67 -33.28
CA LYS A 278 -8.91 -8.86 -34.05
C LYS A 278 -9.12 -7.50 -33.38
N SER A 279 -9.10 -6.42 -34.15
CA SER A 279 -9.47 -5.08 -33.71
C SER A 279 -10.82 -5.08 -32.98
N LEU A 280 -10.84 -4.57 -31.75
CA LEU A 280 -12.03 -4.56 -30.89
C LEU A 280 -13.06 -3.55 -31.40
N GLU A 281 -14.31 -3.98 -31.50
CA GLU A 281 -15.47 -3.12 -31.75
C GLU A 281 -16.19 -2.80 -30.42
N THR A 282 -17.10 -1.83 -30.41
CA THR A 282 -17.92 -1.51 -29.22
C THR A 282 -18.73 -2.70 -28.69
N LYS A 283 -19.17 -3.60 -29.59
CA LYS A 283 -19.85 -4.86 -29.25
C LYS A 283 -18.95 -5.93 -28.61
N ASP A 284 -17.63 -5.73 -28.65
CA ASP A 284 -16.64 -6.65 -28.08
C ASP A 284 -16.27 -6.29 -26.63
N LEU A 285 -16.72 -5.13 -26.14
CA LEU A 285 -16.50 -4.62 -24.79
C LEU A 285 -17.57 -5.12 -23.80
N TRP A 286 -17.27 -5.01 -22.51
CA TRP A 286 -18.20 -5.35 -21.42
C TRP A 286 -19.05 -4.16 -20.98
N ASP A 287 -20.25 -4.47 -20.50
CA ASP A 287 -21.12 -3.54 -19.79
C ASP A 287 -20.48 -3.13 -18.45
N ILE A 288 -20.56 -1.83 -18.13
CA ILE A 288 -19.98 -1.25 -16.91
C ILE A 288 -20.69 -1.80 -15.66
N ASN A 289 -19.90 -2.17 -14.64
CA ASN A 289 -20.38 -2.60 -13.32
C ASN A 289 -21.44 -1.62 -12.77
N ILE A 290 -22.53 -2.12 -12.18
CA ILE A 290 -23.67 -1.29 -11.76
C ILE A 290 -23.25 -0.25 -10.69
N GLU A 291 -22.25 -0.57 -9.86
CA GLU A 291 -21.67 0.32 -8.85
C GLU A 291 -20.89 1.50 -9.43
N ASP A 292 -20.38 1.36 -10.65
CA ASP A 292 -19.70 2.41 -11.42
C ASP A 292 -20.67 3.16 -12.36
N SER A 293 -21.94 2.75 -12.39
CA SER A 293 -22.97 3.38 -13.21
C SER A 293 -23.42 4.73 -12.64
N SER A 294 -23.61 5.71 -13.52
CA SER A 294 -24.18 7.02 -13.18
C SER A 294 -25.58 6.93 -12.53
N ARG A 295 -26.29 5.80 -12.70
CA ARG A 295 -27.56 5.51 -12.03
C ARG A 295 -27.44 5.39 -10.50
N GLU A 296 -26.35 4.81 -10.00
CA GLU A 296 -26.10 4.67 -8.55
C GLU A 296 -25.26 5.84 -8.01
N LEU A 297 -24.23 6.26 -8.75
CA LEU A 297 -23.27 7.28 -8.29
C LEU A 297 -23.90 8.68 -8.12
N VAL A 298 -24.71 9.11 -9.09
CA VAL A 298 -25.15 10.51 -9.17
C VAL A 298 -26.24 10.86 -8.13
N PRO A 299 -27.22 9.99 -7.79
CA PRO A 299 -28.15 10.27 -6.68
C PRO A 299 -27.45 10.44 -5.32
N VAL A 300 -26.39 9.65 -5.06
CA VAL A 300 -25.61 9.75 -3.81
C VAL A 300 -24.88 11.11 -3.74
N PHE A 301 -24.23 11.51 -4.83
CA PHE A 301 -23.58 12.81 -4.90
C PHE A 301 -24.56 13.98 -4.85
N GLU A 302 -25.67 13.93 -5.61
CA GLU A 302 -26.69 14.99 -5.63
C GLU A 302 -27.26 15.24 -4.22
N LYS A 303 -27.45 14.18 -3.41
CA LYS A 303 -27.82 14.33 -2.00
C LYS A 303 -26.74 15.06 -1.19
N ALA A 304 -25.47 14.64 -1.30
CA ALA A 304 -24.36 15.30 -0.59
C ALA A 304 -24.13 16.75 -1.05
N TRP A 305 -24.43 17.06 -2.31
CA TRP A 305 -24.41 18.40 -2.89
C TRP A 305 -25.53 19.27 -2.33
N GLN A 306 -26.77 18.77 -2.30
CA GLN A 306 -27.93 19.48 -1.71
C GLN A 306 -27.75 19.72 -0.20
N GLU A 307 -27.22 18.75 0.55
CA GLU A 307 -26.83 18.92 1.96
C GLU A 307 -25.76 20.02 2.15
N THR A 308 -24.91 20.26 1.15
CA THR A 308 -23.85 21.28 1.19
C THR A 308 -24.39 22.65 0.78
N LEU A 309 -25.25 22.72 -0.26
CA LEU A 309 -25.97 23.92 -0.66
C LEU A 309 -26.81 24.47 0.50
N ALA A 310 -27.65 23.64 1.11
CA ALA A 310 -28.50 24.05 2.23
C ALA A 310 -27.70 24.65 3.40
N LYS A 311 -26.53 24.08 3.71
CA LYS A 311 -25.60 24.61 4.73
C LYS A 311 -24.99 25.96 4.36
N CYS A 312 -24.68 26.20 3.07
CA CYS A 312 -24.22 27.49 2.59
C CYS A 312 -25.35 28.53 2.53
N GLU A 313 -26.60 28.12 2.30
CA GLU A 313 -27.76 29.02 2.33
C GLU A 313 -28.21 29.38 3.75
N SER A 314 -28.07 28.47 4.72
CA SER A 314 -28.32 28.73 6.14
C SER A 314 -27.20 29.49 6.85
N ALA A 315 -26.02 29.63 6.23
CA ALA A 315 -24.89 30.34 6.83
C ALA A 315 -25.12 31.86 6.82
N PRO A 316 -24.79 32.59 7.91
CA PRO A 316 -24.85 34.05 7.91
C PRO A 316 -23.93 34.60 6.80
N PRO A 317 -24.37 35.61 6.03
CA PRO A 317 -23.58 36.14 4.93
C PRO A 317 -22.33 36.86 5.45
N ASN A 318 -21.17 36.47 4.92
CA ASN A 318 -19.91 37.14 5.26
C ASN A 318 -19.97 38.61 4.81
N GLN A 319 -19.66 39.53 5.72
CA GLN A 319 -19.39 40.91 5.36
C GLN A 319 -17.98 40.99 4.77
N VAL A 320 -17.88 41.30 3.48
CA VAL A 320 -16.61 41.49 2.79
C VAL A 320 -16.50 42.95 2.38
N ALA A 321 -15.53 43.69 2.93
CA ALA A 321 -15.27 45.07 2.53
C ALA A 321 -14.58 45.09 1.15
N GLU A 322 -15.34 45.37 0.09
CA GLU A 322 -14.81 45.52 -1.26
C GLU A 322 -14.40 46.97 -1.51
N ALA A 323 -13.10 47.20 -1.72
CA ALA A 323 -12.56 48.48 -2.13
C ALA A 323 -12.98 48.80 -3.57
N LYS A 324 -13.90 49.75 -3.75
CA LYS A 324 -14.32 50.25 -5.07
C LYS A 324 -13.73 51.65 -5.29
N PHE A 325 -12.89 51.79 -6.31
CA PHE A 325 -12.36 53.08 -6.75
C PHE A 325 -13.47 53.88 -7.46
N LYS A 326 -13.74 55.10 -6.99
CA LYS A 326 -14.64 56.04 -7.67
C LYS A 326 -13.84 56.94 -8.62
N SER A 327 -14.08 56.82 -9.92
CA SER A 327 -13.46 57.68 -10.94
C SER A 327 -13.76 59.17 -10.74
N ASP A 328 -14.97 59.52 -10.32
CA ASP A 328 -15.41 60.91 -10.09
C ASP A 328 -14.71 61.62 -8.93
N SER A 329 -14.20 60.89 -7.95
CA SER A 329 -13.70 61.47 -6.68
C SER A 329 -12.27 61.06 -6.33
N GLY A 330 -11.57 60.34 -7.23
CA GLY A 330 -10.20 59.87 -7.04
C GLY A 330 -9.97 58.95 -5.82
N SER A 331 -11.05 58.48 -5.18
CA SER A 331 -11.01 57.91 -3.83
C SER A 331 -11.52 56.47 -3.79
N VAL A 332 -10.90 55.68 -2.90
CA VAL A 332 -11.27 54.28 -2.63
C VAL A 332 -12.37 54.25 -1.59
N ALA A 333 -13.58 53.88 -2.01
CA ALA A 333 -14.70 53.65 -1.10
C ALA A 333 -14.76 52.16 -0.73
N PHE A 334 -14.61 51.86 0.56
CA PHE A 334 -14.82 50.50 1.09
C PHE A 334 -16.32 50.23 1.22
N VAL A 335 -16.87 49.40 0.34
CA VAL A 335 -18.29 49.02 0.35
C VAL A 335 -18.43 47.66 1.01
N SER A 336 -19.15 47.58 2.14
CA SER A 336 -19.45 46.30 2.78
C SER A 336 -20.44 45.50 1.90
N SER A 337 -19.92 44.45 1.27
CA SER A 337 -20.60 43.58 0.33
C SER A 337 -20.98 42.28 1.05
N LYS A 338 -22.29 41.98 1.11
CA LYS A 338 -22.79 40.72 1.70
C LYS A 338 -22.69 39.58 0.69
N LYS A 339 -21.48 39.03 0.52
CA LYS A 339 -21.28 37.85 -0.33
C LYS A 339 -21.82 36.60 0.36
N LYS A 340 -22.71 35.87 -0.33
CA LYS A 340 -23.10 34.51 0.07
C LYS A 340 -21.87 33.59 -0.01
N LYS A 341 -21.81 32.59 0.86
CA LYS A 341 -20.72 31.61 0.87
C LYS A 341 -20.85 30.68 -0.34
N GLU A 342 -19.88 30.74 -1.24
CA GLU A 342 -19.78 29.85 -2.40
C GLU A 342 -19.69 28.37 -1.95
N ALA A 343 -20.43 27.49 -2.61
CA ALA A 343 -20.52 26.08 -2.26
C ALA A 343 -19.46 25.26 -3.01
N SER A 344 -18.40 24.85 -2.31
CA SER A 344 -17.33 24.05 -2.93
C SER A 344 -17.75 22.59 -3.17
N VAL A 345 -17.51 22.13 -4.40
CA VAL A 345 -17.78 20.75 -4.86
C VAL A 345 -16.90 19.69 -4.15
N LEU A 346 -15.74 20.09 -3.61
CA LEU A 346 -14.76 19.17 -3.03
C LEU A 346 -15.30 18.38 -1.82
N LEU A 347 -16.02 19.04 -0.90
CA LEU A 347 -16.56 18.38 0.30
C LEU A 347 -17.59 17.28 -0.02
N PRO A 348 -18.59 17.51 -0.91
CA PRO A 348 -19.43 16.45 -1.47
C PRO A 348 -18.65 15.28 -2.08
N LEU A 349 -17.61 15.54 -2.90
CA LEU A 349 -16.79 14.48 -3.50
C LEU A 349 -16.07 13.65 -2.42
N VAL A 350 -15.46 14.29 -1.43
CA VAL A 350 -14.80 13.61 -0.30
C VAL A 350 -15.83 12.81 0.52
N LYS A 351 -17.04 13.33 0.75
CA LYS A 351 -18.10 12.59 1.46
C LYS A 351 -18.58 11.35 0.69
N CYS A 352 -18.59 11.38 -0.64
CA CYS A 352 -19.06 10.25 -1.47
C CYS A 352 -17.98 9.20 -1.75
N PHE A 353 -16.72 9.61 -1.90
CA PHE A 353 -15.63 8.75 -2.39
C PHE A 353 -14.47 8.58 -1.41
N GLY A 354 -14.45 9.31 -0.30
CA GLY A 354 -13.35 9.37 0.66
C GLY A 354 -13.00 8.03 1.30
N SER A 355 -13.97 7.11 1.50
CA SER A 355 -13.70 5.78 2.04
C SER A 355 -12.88 4.90 1.09
N VAL A 356 -13.26 4.86 -0.19
CA VAL A 356 -12.52 4.13 -1.24
C VAL A 356 -11.17 4.79 -1.52
N PHE A 357 -11.11 6.13 -1.47
CA PHE A 357 -9.86 6.87 -1.58
C PHE A 357 -8.89 6.55 -0.41
N LEU A 358 -9.38 6.58 0.83
CA LEU A 358 -8.59 6.29 2.03
C LEU A 358 -8.06 4.85 2.03
N PHE A 359 -8.86 3.88 1.59
CA PHE A 359 -8.38 2.50 1.40
C PHE A 359 -7.20 2.44 0.42
N GLY A 360 -7.27 3.17 -0.71
CA GLY A 360 -6.13 3.31 -1.61
C GLY A 360 -4.92 4.00 -0.98
N ALA A 361 -5.12 5.05 -0.18
CA ALA A 361 -4.04 5.71 0.56
C ALA A 361 -3.33 4.74 1.53
N LEU A 362 -4.06 3.84 2.18
CA LEU A 362 -3.48 2.79 3.02
C LEU A 362 -2.67 1.78 2.19
N LEU A 363 -3.17 1.33 1.03
CA LEU A 363 -2.38 0.49 0.11
C LEU A 363 -1.08 1.17 -0.34
N LYS A 364 -1.10 2.50 -0.55
CA LYS A 364 0.09 3.28 -0.89
C LYS A 364 1.10 3.32 0.27
N LEU A 365 0.62 3.45 1.51
CA LEU A 365 1.49 3.47 2.70
C LEU A 365 2.24 2.14 2.86
N PHE A 366 1.55 1.00 2.71
CA PHE A 366 2.22 -0.31 2.73
C PHE A 366 3.20 -0.48 1.57
N GLN A 367 2.85 0.00 0.36
CA GLN A 367 3.75 0.00 -0.80
C GLN A 367 5.02 0.83 -0.54
N ASP A 368 4.90 1.98 0.12
CA ASP A 368 6.02 2.85 0.49
C ASP A 368 6.96 2.16 1.48
N LEU A 369 6.41 1.58 2.55
CA LEU A 369 7.20 0.87 3.57
C LEU A 369 7.95 -0.32 2.95
N LEU A 370 7.27 -1.15 2.14
CA LEU A 370 7.89 -2.28 1.44
C LEU A 370 9.03 -1.86 0.49
N THR A 371 8.98 -0.65 -0.07
CA THR A 371 10.03 -0.12 -0.95
C THR A 371 11.37 0.05 -0.22
N PHE A 372 11.35 0.28 1.10
CA PHE A 372 12.54 0.37 1.94
C PHE A 372 13.04 -0.96 2.48
N VAL A 373 12.20 -2.01 2.46
CA VAL A 373 12.61 -3.36 2.89
C VAL A 373 13.59 -3.98 1.88
N SER A 374 13.37 -3.77 0.57
CA SER A 374 14.21 -4.37 -0.48
C SER A 374 15.71 -3.96 -0.42
N PRO A 375 16.09 -2.67 -0.23
CA PRO A 375 17.49 -2.29 0.01
C PRO A 375 18.10 -2.92 1.28
N GLN A 376 17.32 -3.10 2.34
CA GLN A 376 17.80 -3.68 3.59
C GLN A 376 18.10 -5.18 3.44
N ILE A 377 17.23 -5.93 2.74
CA ILE A 377 17.50 -7.33 2.40
C ILE A 377 18.72 -7.45 1.48
N LEU A 378 18.90 -6.53 0.52
CA LEU A 378 20.10 -6.50 -0.32
C LEU A 378 21.38 -6.28 0.50
N GLY A 379 21.34 -5.41 1.52
CA GLY A 379 22.47 -5.20 2.42
C GLY A 379 22.82 -6.43 3.25
N LEU A 380 21.80 -7.13 3.78
CA LEU A 380 21.98 -8.42 4.46
C LEU A 380 22.55 -9.49 3.52
N LEU A 381 22.11 -9.55 2.26
CA LEU A 381 22.63 -10.50 1.27
C LEU A 381 24.09 -10.19 0.89
N ILE A 382 24.49 -8.93 0.79
CA ILE A 382 25.89 -8.55 0.55
C ILE A 382 26.76 -8.83 1.78
N SER A 383 26.22 -8.62 2.99
CA SER A 383 26.90 -9.00 4.24
C SER A 383 27.07 -10.51 4.38
N TYR A 384 26.07 -11.30 3.98
CA TYR A 384 26.13 -12.76 3.89
C TYR A 384 27.28 -13.22 2.98
N VAL A 385 27.38 -12.67 1.76
CA VAL A 385 28.45 -13.03 0.80
C VAL A 385 29.87 -12.69 1.31
N LYS A 386 30.00 -11.86 2.35
CA LYS A 386 31.28 -11.47 2.97
C LYS A 386 31.73 -12.39 4.11
N HIS A 387 30.88 -13.27 4.62
CA HIS A 387 31.15 -14.15 5.76
C HIS A 387 30.83 -15.61 5.43
N ASP A 388 31.46 -16.55 6.13
CA ASP A 388 31.19 -17.99 5.93
C ASP A 388 29.92 -18.41 6.70
N GLU A 389 28.76 -18.00 6.17
CA GLU A 389 27.44 -18.28 6.73
C GLU A 389 26.71 -19.42 5.98
N PRO A 390 25.88 -20.24 6.67
CA PRO A 390 25.24 -21.41 6.08
C PRO A 390 24.31 -21.06 4.90
N LEU A 391 24.43 -21.83 3.82
CA LEU A 391 23.81 -21.59 2.49
C LEU A 391 22.31 -21.27 2.52
N TRP A 392 21.56 -21.79 3.49
CA TRP A 392 20.14 -21.52 3.61
C TRP A 392 19.83 -20.04 3.87
N LYS A 393 20.73 -19.28 4.53
CA LYS A 393 20.56 -17.84 4.75
C LYS A 393 20.60 -17.06 3.44
N GLY A 394 21.55 -17.38 2.57
CA GLY A 394 21.66 -16.80 1.22
C GLY A 394 20.39 -17.05 0.39
N TYR A 395 19.90 -18.29 0.37
CA TYR A 395 18.62 -18.62 -0.30
C TYR A 395 17.42 -17.91 0.35
N PHE A 396 17.36 -17.83 1.68
CA PHE A 396 16.30 -17.13 2.41
C PHE A 396 16.26 -15.64 2.05
N TYR A 397 17.39 -14.92 2.09
CA TYR A 397 17.44 -13.51 1.70
C TYR A 397 17.06 -13.31 0.22
N ALA A 398 17.52 -14.17 -0.69
CA ALA A 398 17.18 -14.08 -2.12
C ALA A 398 15.68 -14.29 -2.39
N ILE A 399 15.06 -15.28 -1.75
CA ILE A 399 13.62 -15.55 -1.84
C ILE A 399 12.82 -14.41 -1.19
N LEU A 400 13.25 -13.92 -0.02
CA LEU A 400 12.60 -12.82 0.70
C LEU A 400 12.64 -11.52 -0.12
N LEU A 401 13.74 -11.23 -0.82
CA LEU A 401 13.84 -10.09 -1.73
C LEU A 401 12.86 -10.21 -2.90
N LEU A 402 12.78 -11.40 -3.52
CA LEU A 402 11.84 -11.68 -4.61
C LEU A 402 10.37 -11.52 -4.17
N VAL A 403 10.00 -12.12 -3.04
CA VAL A 403 8.64 -12.03 -2.47
C VAL A 403 8.31 -10.57 -2.11
N THR A 404 9.25 -9.83 -1.50
CA THR A 404 9.06 -8.41 -1.16
C THR A 404 8.79 -7.58 -2.42
N ALA A 405 9.58 -7.76 -3.48
CA ALA A 405 9.38 -7.05 -4.76
C ALA A 405 8.05 -7.42 -5.44
N MET A 406 7.64 -8.69 -5.40
CA MET A 406 6.33 -9.12 -5.91
C MET A 406 5.19 -8.46 -5.13
N VAL A 407 5.21 -8.53 -3.80
CA VAL A 407 4.16 -7.96 -2.94
C VAL A 407 4.10 -6.43 -3.08
N GLN A 408 5.24 -5.74 -3.11
CA GLN A 408 5.35 -4.29 -3.40
C GLN A 408 4.67 -3.93 -4.74
N THR A 409 4.89 -4.74 -5.78
CA THR A 409 4.30 -4.55 -7.12
C THR A 409 2.79 -4.77 -7.12
N LEU A 410 2.29 -5.77 -6.39
CA LEU A 410 0.86 -6.03 -6.23
C LEU A 410 0.14 -4.87 -5.52
N PHE A 411 0.70 -4.37 -4.41
CA PHE A 411 0.17 -3.19 -3.72
C PHE A 411 0.15 -1.95 -4.63
N LEU A 412 1.21 -1.71 -5.42
CA LEU A 412 1.26 -0.57 -6.36
C LEU A 412 0.20 -0.66 -7.47
N SER A 413 0.01 -1.85 -8.04
CA SER A 413 -0.96 -2.08 -9.12
C SER A 413 -2.40 -1.96 -8.61
N GLN A 414 -2.69 -2.50 -7.42
CA GLN A 414 -4.01 -2.37 -6.80
C GLN A 414 -4.29 -0.94 -6.32
N TYR A 415 -3.27 -0.21 -5.82
CA TYR A 415 -3.35 1.23 -5.56
C TYR A 415 -3.82 1.99 -6.80
N PHE A 416 -3.11 1.85 -7.94
CA PHE A 416 -3.44 2.60 -9.15
C PHE A 416 -4.83 2.25 -9.69
N ASN A 417 -5.20 0.95 -9.74
CA ASN A 417 -6.54 0.55 -10.15
C ASN A 417 -7.63 1.23 -9.30
N ARG A 418 -7.51 1.19 -7.97
CA ARG A 418 -8.50 1.82 -7.07
C ARG A 418 -8.56 3.34 -7.25
N MET A 419 -7.42 4.02 -7.44
CA MET A 419 -7.44 5.47 -7.65
C MET A 419 -8.00 5.86 -9.02
N TYR A 420 -7.72 5.12 -10.09
CA TYR A 420 -8.33 5.38 -11.40
C TYR A 420 -9.84 5.12 -11.39
N ILE A 421 -10.33 4.08 -10.70
CA ILE A 421 -11.77 3.86 -10.48
C ILE A 421 -12.39 5.06 -9.75
N VAL A 422 -11.78 5.56 -8.67
CA VAL A 422 -12.27 6.77 -7.97
C VAL A 422 -12.27 8.00 -8.88
N GLY A 423 -11.22 8.20 -9.69
CA GLY A 423 -11.13 9.28 -10.68
C GLY A 423 -12.24 9.22 -11.73
N MET A 424 -12.54 8.02 -12.27
CA MET A 424 -13.62 7.79 -13.23
C MET A 424 -15.00 8.02 -12.60
N ARG A 425 -15.23 7.59 -11.34
CA ARG A 425 -16.47 7.86 -10.59
C ARG A 425 -16.69 9.37 -10.40
N ILE A 426 -15.64 10.11 -10.01
CA ILE A 426 -15.66 11.57 -9.87
C ILE A 426 -15.99 12.25 -11.21
N ARG A 427 -15.28 11.91 -12.29
CA ARG A 427 -15.53 12.47 -13.63
C ARG A 427 -16.97 12.22 -14.11
N THR A 428 -17.47 10.99 -13.95
CA THR A 428 -18.84 10.59 -14.32
C THR A 428 -19.90 11.43 -13.60
N VAL A 429 -19.69 11.67 -12.30
CA VAL A 429 -20.58 12.48 -11.46
C VAL A 429 -20.52 13.95 -11.83
N LEU A 430 -19.33 14.53 -12.01
CA LEU A 430 -19.15 15.93 -12.41
C LEU A 430 -19.84 16.21 -13.75
N VAL A 431 -19.57 15.40 -14.78
CA VAL A 431 -20.14 15.58 -16.12
C VAL A 431 -21.67 15.51 -16.09
N LEU A 432 -22.27 14.51 -15.44
CA LEU A 432 -23.74 14.41 -15.42
C LEU A 432 -24.39 15.51 -14.56
N THR A 433 -23.72 15.99 -13.51
CA THR A 433 -24.22 17.10 -12.68
C THR A 433 -24.18 18.41 -13.47
N ILE A 434 -23.08 18.71 -14.16
CA ILE A 434 -22.95 19.89 -15.03
C ILE A 434 -24.01 19.84 -16.14
N TYR A 435 -24.19 18.69 -16.80
CA TYR A 435 -25.22 18.49 -17.82
C TYR A 435 -26.65 18.74 -17.26
N ARG A 436 -26.99 18.15 -16.10
CA ARG A 436 -28.27 18.37 -15.42
C ARG A 436 -28.49 19.83 -15.00
N LYS A 437 -27.43 20.55 -14.62
CA LYS A 437 -27.49 21.98 -14.27
C LYS A 437 -27.64 22.86 -15.51
N ALA A 438 -26.98 22.53 -16.62
CA ALA A 438 -27.08 23.24 -17.89
C ALA A 438 -28.49 23.17 -18.50
N LEU A 439 -29.27 22.12 -18.19
CA LEU A 439 -30.69 22.01 -18.53
C LEU A 439 -31.63 22.83 -17.60
N LYS A 440 -31.12 23.31 -16.46
CA LYS A 440 -31.89 24.03 -15.41
C LYS A 440 -31.37 25.46 -15.14
N ILE A 441 -30.46 25.98 -15.97
CA ILE A 441 -29.89 27.32 -15.83
C ILE A 441 -30.85 28.39 -16.36
N SER A 442 -30.94 29.53 -15.68
CA SER A 442 -31.79 30.65 -16.11
C SER A 442 -31.23 31.34 -17.37
N ASN A 443 -32.11 31.98 -18.14
CA ASN A 443 -31.71 32.74 -19.34
C ASN A 443 -30.81 33.96 -19.04
N SER A 444 -30.72 34.40 -17.78
CA SER A 444 -29.72 35.38 -17.32
C SER A 444 -28.33 34.76 -17.24
N ALA A 445 -28.14 33.74 -16.41
CA ALA A 445 -26.85 33.06 -16.23
C ALA A 445 -26.38 32.34 -17.51
N ARG A 446 -27.29 31.93 -18.41
CA ARG A 446 -26.94 31.42 -19.75
C ARG A 446 -26.38 32.49 -20.70
N LYS A 447 -26.48 33.79 -20.39
CA LYS A 447 -25.74 34.86 -21.08
C LYS A 447 -24.36 35.10 -20.47
N GLU A 448 -24.16 34.71 -19.21
CA GLU A 448 -22.90 34.85 -18.47
C GLU A 448 -21.94 33.67 -18.72
N SER A 449 -22.47 32.48 -19.04
CA SER A 449 -21.67 31.30 -19.43
C SER A 449 -22.10 30.77 -20.80
N THR A 450 -21.18 30.77 -21.74
CA THR A 450 -21.38 30.27 -23.11
C THR A 450 -21.49 28.75 -23.15
N VAL A 451 -22.08 28.21 -24.22
CA VAL A 451 -22.15 26.77 -24.46
C VAL A 451 -20.75 26.15 -24.57
N GLY A 452 -19.78 26.89 -25.11
CA GLY A 452 -18.38 26.46 -25.22
C GLY A 452 -17.71 26.26 -23.87
N GLU A 453 -17.91 27.18 -22.92
CA GLU A 453 -17.37 27.06 -21.55
C GLU A 453 -18.03 25.90 -20.79
N ILE A 454 -19.34 25.70 -20.93
CA ILE A 454 -20.05 24.56 -20.32
C ILE A 454 -19.51 23.22 -20.87
N VAL A 455 -19.21 23.15 -22.16
CA VAL A 455 -18.57 21.96 -22.77
C VAL A 455 -17.12 21.80 -22.29
N ASN A 456 -16.35 22.89 -22.12
CA ASN A 456 -14.99 22.83 -21.57
C ASN A 456 -14.97 22.26 -20.15
N LEU A 457 -15.89 22.70 -19.28
CA LEU A 457 -16.03 22.19 -17.91
C LEU A 457 -16.24 20.67 -17.88
N MET A 458 -17.04 20.13 -18.82
CA MET A 458 -17.30 18.69 -18.92
C MET A 458 -16.17 17.90 -19.60
N ALA A 459 -15.48 18.48 -20.58
CA ALA A 459 -14.50 17.78 -21.40
C ALA A 459 -13.06 17.86 -20.85
N VAL A 460 -12.66 19.04 -20.37
CA VAL A 460 -11.29 19.35 -19.92
C VAL A 460 -11.21 19.32 -18.40
N ASP A 461 -12.08 20.06 -17.72
CA ASP A 461 -11.91 20.27 -16.28
C ASP A 461 -12.27 19.02 -15.47
N ALA A 462 -13.38 18.34 -15.81
CA ALA A 462 -13.70 17.03 -15.25
C ALA A 462 -12.66 15.93 -15.57
N GLN A 463 -11.84 16.08 -16.62
CA GLN A 463 -10.72 15.17 -16.90
C GLN A 463 -9.53 15.43 -15.96
N LYS A 464 -9.17 16.71 -15.72
CA LYS A 464 -8.10 17.06 -14.76
C LYS A 464 -8.32 16.46 -13.37
N PHE A 465 -9.57 16.37 -12.91
CA PHE A 465 -9.90 15.68 -11.65
C PHE A 465 -9.55 14.18 -11.69
N MET A 466 -9.91 13.48 -12.76
CA MET A 466 -9.57 12.06 -12.94
C MET A 466 -8.06 11.85 -12.96
N ASP A 467 -7.32 12.69 -13.68
CA ASP A 467 -5.87 12.61 -13.80
C ASP A 467 -5.15 12.92 -12.47
N LEU A 468 -5.62 13.93 -11.73
CA LEU A 468 -5.06 14.29 -10.43
C LEU A 468 -5.27 13.19 -9.38
N VAL A 469 -6.46 12.57 -9.33
CA VAL A 469 -6.81 11.58 -8.30
C VAL A 469 -5.88 10.36 -8.32
N GLY A 470 -5.42 9.93 -9.50
CA GLY A 470 -4.43 8.83 -9.65
C GLY A 470 -3.10 9.08 -8.91
N TYR A 471 -2.70 10.34 -8.77
CA TYR A 471 -1.42 10.74 -8.18
C TYR A 471 -1.56 11.60 -6.91
N LEU A 472 -2.77 11.90 -6.43
CA LEU A 472 -3.02 12.81 -5.31
C LEU A 472 -2.29 12.37 -4.03
N ASN A 473 -2.17 11.06 -3.79
CA ASN A 473 -1.46 10.51 -2.63
C ASN A 473 0.06 10.76 -2.67
N LEU A 474 0.64 11.09 -3.82
CA LEU A 474 2.06 11.48 -3.91
C LEU A 474 2.37 12.72 -3.05
N ILE A 475 1.39 13.58 -2.79
CA ILE A 475 1.58 14.82 -2.01
C ILE A 475 2.06 14.53 -0.58
N TRP A 476 1.60 13.43 0.05
CA TRP A 476 2.06 12.99 1.37
C TRP A 476 3.09 11.85 1.28
N SER A 477 2.98 10.98 0.28
CA SER A 477 3.88 9.84 0.05
C SER A 477 5.30 10.28 -0.35
N ALA A 478 5.45 11.32 -1.18
CA ALA A 478 6.78 11.81 -1.59
C ALA A 478 7.59 12.39 -0.41
N PRO A 479 7.05 13.28 0.47
CA PRO A 479 7.72 13.66 1.71
C PRO A 479 8.10 12.47 2.59
N LEU A 480 7.19 11.50 2.78
CA LEU A 480 7.45 10.30 3.58
C LEU A 480 8.60 9.46 2.99
N GLN A 481 8.61 9.22 1.68
CA GLN A 481 9.71 8.52 1.01
C GLN A 481 11.03 9.29 1.15
N ILE A 482 11.05 10.60 0.95
CA ILE A 482 12.28 11.41 1.08
C ILE A 482 12.82 11.36 2.52
N CYS A 483 11.97 11.50 3.53
CA CYS A 483 12.36 11.41 4.93
C CYS A 483 12.93 10.03 5.31
N LEU A 484 12.25 8.94 4.90
CA LEU A 484 12.73 7.58 5.17
C LEU A 484 14.04 7.27 4.43
N SER A 485 14.17 7.67 3.16
CA SER A 485 15.42 7.51 2.40
C SER A 485 16.59 8.23 3.07
N LEU A 486 16.40 9.47 3.52
CA LEU A 486 17.44 10.25 4.19
C LEU A 486 17.80 9.67 5.57
N TYR A 487 16.83 9.12 6.30
CA TYR A 487 17.07 8.42 7.57
C TYR A 487 17.96 7.18 7.37
N PHE A 488 17.64 6.30 6.42
CA PHE A 488 18.45 5.11 6.14
C PHE A 488 19.83 5.47 5.55
N LEU A 489 19.91 6.48 4.66
CA LEU A 489 21.20 6.97 4.15
C LEU A 489 22.09 7.51 5.29
N TRP A 490 21.52 8.20 6.27
CA TRP A 490 22.26 8.72 7.43
C TRP A 490 22.80 7.59 8.32
N GLN A 491 22.11 6.45 8.41
CA GLN A 491 22.62 5.27 9.11
C GLN A 491 23.84 4.65 8.40
N GLU A 492 23.82 4.57 7.06
CA GLU A 492 24.92 4.01 6.27
C GLU A 492 26.15 4.92 6.17
N LEU A 493 25.93 6.21 5.87
CA LEU A 493 26.98 7.17 5.46
C LEU A 493 27.13 8.38 6.41
N GLY A 494 26.32 8.49 7.46
CA GLY A 494 26.42 9.56 8.46
C GLY A 494 26.24 10.97 7.86
N PRO A 495 26.96 11.98 8.39
CA PRO A 495 26.84 13.37 7.94
C PRO A 495 27.17 13.62 6.47
N SER A 496 27.94 12.74 5.80
CA SER A 496 28.35 12.91 4.40
C SER A 496 27.17 12.96 3.42
N VAL A 497 26.01 12.39 3.81
CA VAL A 497 24.73 12.48 3.07
C VAL A 497 24.30 13.94 2.81
N LEU A 498 24.68 14.88 3.69
CA LEU A 498 24.36 16.30 3.53
C LEU A 498 24.96 16.91 2.25
N ALA A 499 26.10 16.40 1.76
CA ALA A 499 26.67 16.86 0.50
C ALA A 499 25.80 16.44 -0.71
N GLY A 500 25.33 15.18 -0.73
CA GLY A 500 24.38 14.69 -1.73
C GLY A 500 23.02 15.38 -1.65
N LEU A 501 22.50 15.62 -0.44
CA LEU A 501 21.27 16.37 -0.22
C LEU A 501 21.39 17.83 -0.67
N THR A 502 22.53 18.48 -0.43
CA THR A 502 22.80 19.84 -0.90
C THR A 502 22.76 19.92 -2.43
N LEU A 503 23.36 18.94 -3.12
CA LEU A 503 23.27 18.86 -4.57
C LEU A 503 21.82 18.67 -5.05
N LEU A 504 21.05 17.77 -4.43
CA LEU A 504 19.63 17.58 -4.75
C LEU A 504 18.80 18.86 -4.55
N ILE A 505 19.05 19.61 -3.47
CA ILE A 505 18.40 20.90 -3.20
C ILE A 505 18.76 21.94 -4.27
N ILE A 506 20.02 21.96 -4.75
CA ILE A 506 20.47 22.86 -5.83
C ILE A 506 19.79 22.52 -7.18
N LEU A 507 19.45 21.26 -7.46
CA LEU A 507 18.75 20.88 -8.69
C LEU A 507 17.31 21.40 -8.75
N ILE A 508 16.64 21.60 -7.62
CA ILE A 508 15.24 22.08 -7.55
C ILE A 508 15.06 23.49 -8.16
N PRO A 509 15.78 24.55 -7.74
CA PRO A 509 15.64 25.88 -8.34
C PRO A 509 16.14 25.94 -9.79
N ILE A 510 17.14 25.14 -10.16
CA ILE A 510 17.59 25.01 -11.57
C ILE A 510 16.43 24.49 -12.43
N ASN A 511 15.78 23.41 -12.00
CA ASN A 511 14.61 22.85 -12.69
C ASN A 511 13.43 23.85 -12.72
N GLY A 512 13.19 24.58 -11.62
CA GLY A 512 12.16 25.62 -11.54
C GLY A 512 12.40 26.81 -12.50
N PHE A 513 13.65 27.25 -12.65
CA PHE A 513 14.03 28.29 -13.61
C PHE A 513 13.84 27.81 -15.06
N ILE A 514 14.31 26.59 -15.38
CA ILE A 514 14.13 26.03 -16.72
C ILE A 514 12.65 25.82 -17.03
N ALA A 515 11.84 25.30 -16.10
CA ALA A 515 10.40 25.12 -16.27
C ALA A 515 9.67 26.44 -16.55
N ASN A 516 10.01 27.53 -15.84
CA ASN A 516 9.47 28.87 -16.14
C ASN A 516 9.88 29.40 -17.52
N ARG A 517 11.10 29.07 -17.98
CA ARG A 517 11.56 29.41 -19.33
C ARG A 517 10.86 28.59 -20.42
N VAL A 518 10.67 27.29 -20.20
CA VAL A 518 9.90 26.40 -21.07
C VAL A 518 8.45 26.88 -21.16
N LYS A 519 7.81 27.22 -20.04
CA LYS A 519 6.45 27.80 -20.00
C LYS A 519 6.32 29.08 -20.83
N THR A 520 7.28 30.00 -20.72
CA THR A 520 7.26 31.25 -21.52
C THR A 520 7.57 31.04 -23.00
N LEU A 521 8.32 29.99 -23.37
CA LEU A 521 8.45 29.56 -24.77
C LEU A 521 7.18 28.87 -25.28
N GLN A 522 6.51 28.05 -24.46
CA GLN A 522 5.26 27.37 -24.80
C GLN A 522 4.13 28.36 -25.13
N VAL A 523 4.00 29.47 -24.39
CA VAL A 523 3.05 30.54 -24.73
C VAL A 523 3.37 31.18 -26.09
N LYS A 524 4.64 31.44 -26.39
CA LYS A 524 5.07 31.96 -27.71
C LYS A 524 4.84 30.96 -28.84
N GLN A 525 5.02 29.67 -28.56
CA GLN A 525 4.76 28.57 -29.50
C GLN A 525 3.26 28.49 -29.82
N MET A 526 2.39 28.53 -28.81
CA MET A 526 0.94 28.53 -29.00
C MET A 526 0.49 29.70 -29.89
N LYS A 527 0.92 30.94 -29.60
CA LYS A 527 0.57 32.09 -30.48
C LYS A 527 0.97 31.87 -31.95
N ASN A 528 2.21 31.42 -32.23
CA ASN A 528 2.65 31.14 -33.60
C ASN A 528 1.86 29.98 -34.25
N LYS A 529 1.47 28.97 -33.46
CA LYS A 529 0.66 27.83 -33.90
C LYS A 529 -0.77 28.26 -34.24
N ASP A 530 -1.37 29.13 -33.42
CA ASP A 530 -2.73 29.63 -33.60
C ASP A 530 -2.82 30.55 -34.82
N GLU A 531 -1.82 31.43 -35.03
CA GLU A 531 -1.65 32.21 -36.28
C GLU A 531 -1.58 31.29 -37.51
N ARG A 532 -0.81 30.20 -37.45
CA ARG A 532 -0.70 29.22 -38.56
C ARG A 532 -2.00 28.45 -38.80
N VAL A 533 -2.70 28.03 -37.75
CA VAL A 533 -3.98 27.29 -37.87
C VAL A 533 -5.07 28.21 -38.42
N LYS A 534 -5.12 29.48 -38.02
CA LYS A 534 -6.04 30.47 -38.61
C LYS A 534 -5.81 30.62 -40.11
N LEU A 535 -4.58 30.89 -40.55
CA LEU A 535 -4.25 31.03 -41.97
C LEU A 535 -4.56 29.75 -42.77
N MET A 536 -4.30 28.57 -42.19
CA MET A 536 -4.64 27.30 -42.83
C MET A 536 -6.16 27.14 -43.03
N ASN A 537 -6.98 27.55 -42.07
CA ASN A 537 -8.45 27.53 -42.21
C ASN A 537 -8.94 28.50 -43.29
N GLU A 538 -8.32 29.68 -43.40
CA GLU A 538 -8.62 30.66 -44.46
C GLU A 538 -8.27 30.10 -45.86
N ILE A 539 -7.10 29.45 -45.99
CA ILE A 539 -6.68 28.75 -47.22
C ILE A 539 -7.64 27.62 -47.59
N LEU A 540 -8.05 26.78 -46.62
CA LEU A 540 -8.95 25.65 -46.87
C LEU A 540 -10.35 26.10 -47.28
N ASN A 541 -10.90 27.13 -46.63
CA ASN A 541 -12.18 27.72 -47.02
C ASN A 541 -12.13 28.37 -48.41
N GLY A 542 -10.98 28.99 -48.77
CA GLY A 542 -10.77 29.64 -50.06
C GLY A 542 -10.24 28.74 -51.18
N ILE A 543 -10.02 27.44 -50.96
CA ILE A 543 -9.10 26.62 -51.76
C ILE A 543 -9.38 26.60 -53.27
N LYS A 544 -10.66 26.62 -53.68
CA LYS A 544 -11.06 26.68 -55.10
C LYS A 544 -10.60 27.98 -55.78
N VAL A 545 -10.65 29.11 -55.07
CA VAL A 545 -10.21 30.42 -55.58
C VAL A 545 -8.69 30.46 -55.70
N LEU A 546 -7.97 30.00 -54.67
CA LEU A 546 -6.51 29.94 -54.68
C LEU A 546 -5.99 29.04 -55.82
N LYS A 547 -6.66 27.92 -56.10
CA LYS A 547 -6.35 27.04 -57.23
C LYS A 547 -6.63 27.69 -58.60
N LEU A 548 -7.77 28.38 -58.76
CA LEU A 548 -8.13 29.05 -60.02
C LEU A 548 -7.16 30.17 -60.40
N TYR A 549 -6.54 30.85 -59.43
CA TYR A 549 -5.53 31.89 -59.66
C TYR A 549 -4.07 31.41 -59.50
N ALA A 550 -3.84 30.10 -59.31
CA ALA A 550 -2.52 29.52 -59.05
C ALA A 550 -1.73 30.16 -57.89
N TRP A 551 -2.44 30.75 -56.91
CA TRP A 551 -1.84 31.46 -55.77
C TRP A 551 -1.26 30.54 -54.69
N GLU A 552 -1.33 29.23 -54.87
CA GLU A 552 -0.99 28.24 -53.85
C GLU A 552 0.45 28.37 -53.31
N HIS A 553 1.46 28.57 -54.16
CA HIS A 553 2.84 28.81 -53.70
C HIS A 553 3.02 30.12 -52.90
N SER A 554 2.22 31.16 -53.18
CA SER A 554 2.27 32.42 -52.42
C SER A 554 1.71 32.25 -51.01
N PHE A 555 0.65 31.46 -50.86
CA PHE A 555 0.09 31.09 -49.55
C PHE A 555 0.95 30.05 -48.81
N GLU A 556 1.56 29.11 -49.53
CA GLU A 556 2.57 28.19 -49.00
C GLU A 556 3.74 28.95 -48.36
N GLU A 557 4.32 29.93 -49.07
CA GLU A 557 5.36 30.80 -48.52
C GLU A 557 4.93 31.51 -47.23
N GLN A 558 3.69 31.99 -47.15
CA GLN A 558 3.16 32.64 -45.94
C GLN A 558 3.06 31.65 -44.76
N VAL A 559 2.53 30.45 -45.01
CA VAL A 559 2.47 29.37 -44.01
C VAL A 559 3.87 28.97 -43.57
N LEU A 560 4.84 28.84 -44.49
CA LEU A 560 6.24 28.53 -44.20
C LEU A 560 6.92 29.65 -43.39
N LYS A 561 6.64 30.93 -43.68
CA LYS A 561 7.15 32.08 -42.90
C LYS A 561 6.65 32.05 -41.46
N ILE A 562 5.41 31.63 -41.19
CA ILE A 562 4.91 31.41 -39.81
C ILE A 562 5.51 30.14 -39.20
N ARG A 563 5.55 29.03 -39.94
CA ARG A 563 6.10 27.74 -39.48
C ARG A 563 7.58 27.85 -39.07
N ASN A 564 8.37 28.68 -39.76
CA ASN A 564 9.75 28.97 -39.38
C ASN A 564 9.87 29.77 -38.06
N LYS A 565 8.88 30.60 -37.69
CA LYS A 565 8.80 31.21 -36.34
C LYS A 565 8.44 30.17 -35.29
N GLU A 566 7.46 29.32 -35.57
CA GLU A 566 7.03 28.20 -34.69
C GLU A 566 8.21 27.25 -34.40
N ILE A 567 8.94 26.81 -35.44
CA ILE A 567 10.11 25.92 -35.33
C ILE A 567 11.25 26.56 -34.54
N LYS A 568 11.53 27.86 -34.70
CA LYS A 568 12.57 28.55 -33.90
C LYS A 568 12.26 28.50 -32.39
N VAL A 569 11.00 28.67 -32.01
CA VAL A 569 10.58 28.57 -30.59
C VAL A 569 10.60 27.11 -30.11
N LEU A 570 10.12 26.16 -30.93
CA LEU A 570 10.18 24.72 -30.61
C LEU A 570 11.63 24.24 -30.40
N LYS A 571 12.57 24.69 -31.24
CA LYS A 571 14.00 24.34 -31.13
C LYS A 571 14.61 24.85 -29.82
N GLN A 572 14.26 26.07 -29.39
CA GLN A 572 14.68 26.60 -28.09
C GLN A 572 14.09 25.80 -26.92
N ALA A 573 12.81 25.42 -26.98
CA ALA A 573 12.18 24.60 -25.95
C ALA A 573 12.77 23.17 -25.90
N ALA A 574 13.07 22.58 -27.06
CA ALA A 574 13.70 21.26 -27.17
C ALA A 574 15.09 21.24 -26.52
N TYR A 575 15.94 22.26 -26.73
CA TYR A 575 17.24 22.34 -26.06
C TYR A 575 17.13 22.44 -24.53
N LEU A 576 16.15 23.19 -24.01
CA LEU A 576 15.91 23.26 -22.56
C LEU A 576 15.39 21.94 -21.98
N ASN A 577 14.48 21.26 -22.68
CA ASN A 577 13.97 19.95 -22.28
C ASN A 577 15.07 18.88 -22.33
N ALA A 578 15.97 18.95 -23.32
CA ALA A 578 17.15 18.08 -23.40
C ALA A 578 18.11 18.33 -22.21
N GLY A 579 18.40 19.59 -21.88
CA GLY A 579 19.20 19.94 -20.69
C GLY A 579 18.57 19.44 -19.38
N THR A 580 17.26 19.59 -19.22
CA THR A 580 16.50 19.05 -18.07
C THR A 580 16.59 17.53 -18.01
N SER A 581 16.45 16.85 -19.16
CA SER A 581 16.52 15.38 -19.25
C SER A 581 17.92 14.85 -18.95
N PHE A 582 18.97 15.55 -19.38
CA PHE A 582 20.37 15.27 -19.04
C PHE A 582 20.60 15.40 -17.53
N ILE A 583 20.18 16.52 -16.92
CA ILE A 583 20.27 16.75 -15.46
C ILE A 583 19.59 15.61 -14.70
N TRP A 584 18.36 15.24 -15.03
CA TRP A 584 17.63 14.15 -14.37
C TRP A 584 18.19 12.75 -14.63
N SER A 585 19.04 12.58 -15.64
CA SER A 585 19.73 11.32 -15.94
C SER A 585 21.06 11.22 -15.19
N CYS A 586 21.81 12.31 -15.10
CA CYS A 586 23.09 12.36 -14.38
C CYS A 586 22.93 12.57 -12.86
N ALA A 587 21.80 13.08 -12.38
CA ALA A 587 21.59 13.39 -10.96
C ALA A 587 21.92 12.23 -9.99
N PRO A 588 21.48 10.98 -10.19
CA PRO A 588 21.80 9.88 -9.26
C PRO A 588 23.31 9.58 -9.21
N PHE A 589 23.99 9.66 -10.35
CA PHE A 589 25.44 9.48 -10.44
C PHE A 589 26.18 10.61 -9.73
N LEU A 590 25.83 11.88 -10.00
CA LEU A 590 26.48 13.04 -9.37
C LEU A 590 26.26 13.08 -7.85
N VAL A 591 25.05 12.75 -7.38
CA VAL A 591 24.73 12.67 -5.94
C VAL A 591 25.51 11.54 -5.27
N SER A 592 25.59 10.36 -5.89
CA SER A 592 26.38 9.24 -5.35
C SER A 592 27.87 9.59 -5.32
N LEU A 593 28.41 10.16 -6.41
CA LEU A 593 29.81 10.57 -6.53
C LEU A 593 30.19 11.60 -5.47
N VAL A 594 29.41 12.67 -5.32
CA VAL A 594 29.64 13.70 -4.30
C VAL A 594 29.57 13.10 -2.89
N THR A 595 28.54 12.29 -2.60
CA THR A 595 28.38 11.70 -1.26
C THR A 595 29.53 10.75 -0.91
N PHE A 596 29.92 9.85 -1.82
CA PHE A 596 31.01 8.89 -1.58
C PHE A 596 32.38 9.58 -1.51
N ALA A 597 32.62 10.61 -2.35
CA ALA A 597 33.83 11.43 -2.24
C ALA A 597 33.89 12.14 -0.88
N THR A 598 32.80 12.77 -0.43
CA THR A 598 32.73 13.39 0.91
C THR A 598 32.82 12.37 2.04
N TYR A 599 32.36 11.13 1.86
CA TYR A 599 32.51 10.07 2.87
C TYR A 599 33.99 9.70 3.08
N VAL A 600 34.70 9.40 1.99
CA VAL A 600 36.11 8.96 2.02
C VAL A 600 37.08 10.11 2.35
N LEU A 601 36.79 11.36 1.96
CA LEU A 601 37.70 12.50 2.17
C LEU A 601 37.58 13.19 3.55
N VAL A 602 36.69 12.73 4.44
CA VAL A 602 36.42 13.39 5.74
C VAL A 602 37.11 12.71 6.94
N ASP A 603 37.32 11.39 6.92
CA ASP A 603 38.10 10.64 7.91
C ASP A 603 38.68 9.40 7.21
N ASP A 604 39.99 9.16 7.34
CA ASP A 604 40.67 7.99 6.77
C ASP A 604 40.08 6.64 7.25
N LYS A 605 39.32 6.64 8.36
CA LYS A 605 38.58 5.48 8.88
C LYS A 605 37.31 5.16 8.09
N HIS A 606 36.82 6.05 7.24
CA HIS A 606 35.58 5.86 6.47
C HIS A 606 35.77 4.95 5.25
N VAL A 607 36.01 3.66 5.50
CA VAL A 607 36.08 2.63 4.46
C VAL A 607 34.72 2.47 3.78
N LEU A 608 34.67 2.71 2.47
CA LEU A 608 33.49 2.49 1.64
C LEU A 608 33.35 1.00 1.27
N ASP A 609 32.68 0.23 2.12
CA ASP A 609 32.38 -1.18 1.89
C ASP A 609 31.30 -1.38 0.80
N ALA A 610 31.31 -2.55 0.15
CA ALA A 610 30.38 -2.86 -0.94
C ALA A 610 28.91 -2.76 -0.50
N ASN A 611 28.61 -3.22 0.72
CA ASN A 611 27.28 -3.11 1.33
C ASN A 611 26.80 -1.64 1.34
N LYS A 612 27.57 -0.76 2.00
CA LYS A 612 27.27 0.68 2.10
C LYS A 612 27.04 1.32 0.73
N ALA A 613 27.87 0.99 -0.25
CA ALA A 613 27.77 1.54 -1.60
C ALA A 613 26.47 1.12 -2.30
N TYR A 614 26.16 -0.17 -2.36
CA TYR A 614 24.98 -0.68 -3.08
C TYR A 614 23.66 -0.33 -2.38
N VAL A 615 23.61 -0.35 -1.04
CA VAL A 615 22.43 0.10 -0.28
C VAL A 615 22.18 1.60 -0.52
N SER A 616 23.23 2.43 -0.46
CA SER A 616 23.10 3.88 -0.68
C SER A 616 22.67 4.23 -2.12
N ILE A 617 23.23 3.57 -3.14
CA ILE A 617 22.80 3.73 -4.53
C ILE A 617 21.32 3.34 -4.70
N SER A 618 20.86 2.28 -4.02
CA SER A 618 19.46 1.86 -4.05
C SER A 618 18.54 2.91 -3.42
N LEU A 619 18.93 3.47 -2.27
CA LEU A 619 18.18 4.54 -1.58
C LEU A 619 18.14 5.84 -2.40
N PHE A 620 19.24 6.25 -3.04
CA PHE A 620 19.26 7.41 -3.94
C PHE A 620 18.35 7.22 -5.16
N ASN A 621 18.27 6.01 -5.72
CA ASN A 621 17.34 5.72 -6.82
C ASN A 621 15.86 5.81 -6.38
N ILE A 622 15.52 5.47 -5.14
CA ILE A 622 14.17 5.64 -4.58
C ILE A 622 13.80 7.14 -4.50
N ILE A 623 14.70 8.00 -4.00
CA ILE A 623 14.47 9.46 -3.87
C ILE A 623 14.14 10.14 -5.23
N ARG A 624 14.68 9.62 -6.34
CA ARG A 624 14.59 10.22 -7.68
C ARG A 624 13.15 10.42 -8.18
N PHE A 625 12.25 9.46 -7.91
CA PHE A 625 10.87 9.51 -8.40
C PHE A 625 10.02 10.57 -7.68
N PRO A 626 9.99 10.63 -6.32
CA PRO A 626 9.45 11.75 -5.56
C PRO A 626 9.88 13.13 -6.07
N LEU A 627 11.19 13.36 -6.20
CA LEU A 627 11.72 14.70 -6.54
C LEU A 627 11.37 15.16 -7.95
N SER A 628 11.26 14.23 -8.92
CA SER A 628 10.91 14.57 -10.31
C SER A 628 9.40 14.77 -10.50
N MET A 629 8.56 14.00 -9.80
CA MET A 629 7.11 13.99 -10.00
C MET A 629 6.35 14.98 -9.08
N LEU A 630 6.85 15.28 -7.87
CA LEU A 630 6.21 16.21 -6.93
C LEU A 630 5.97 17.62 -7.52
N PRO A 631 6.93 18.26 -8.23
CA PRO A 631 6.69 19.58 -8.85
C PRO A 631 5.57 19.57 -9.91
N MET A 632 5.44 18.46 -10.66
CA MET A 632 4.36 18.28 -11.62
C MET A 632 3.00 18.17 -10.91
N MET A 633 2.94 17.48 -9.77
CA MET A 633 1.69 17.35 -9.01
C MET A 633 1.26 18.65 -8.33
N ILE A 634 2.20 19.49 -7.88
CA ILE A 634 1.88 20.86 -7.41
C ILE A 634 1.26 21.68 -8.55
N SER A 635 1.82 21.61 -9.76
CA SER A 635 1.25 22.29 -10.94
C SER A 635 -0.17 21.80 -11.26
N ASN A 636 -0.41 20.49 -11.24
CA ASN A 636 -1.72 19.90 -11.50
C ASN A 636 -2.75 20.26 -10.41
N LEU A 637 -2.34 20.30 -9.13
CA LEU A 637 -3.21 20.71 -8.02
C LEU A 637 -3.60 22.19 -8.13
N VAL A 638 -2.68 23.08 -8.54
CA VAL A 638 -3.01 24.49 -8.81
C VAL A 638 -4.00 24.61 -9.96
N GLN A 639 -3.84 23.83 -11.04
CA GLN A 639 -4.79 23.81 -12.15
C GLN A 639 -6.17 23.29 -11.74
N VAL A 640 -6.25 22.22 -10.94
CA VAL A 640 -7.55 21.73 -10.42
C VAL A 640 -8.16 22.72 -9.43
N ARG A 641 -7.37 23.41 -8.59
CA ARG A 641 -7.88 24.49 -7.73
C ARG A 641 -8.52 25.63 -8.55
N ILE A 642 -7.94 25.98 -9.70
CA ILE A 642 -8.56 26.95 -10.64
C ILE A 642 -9.81 26.35 -11.30
N SER A 643 -9.90 25.03 -11.43
CA SER A 643 -11.05 24.31 -12.01
C SER A 643 -12.14 23.95 -10.98
N VAL A 644 -11.96 24.37 -9.71
CA VAL A 644 -12.91 24.25 -8.58
C VAL A 644 -13.62 25.59 -8.30
N LEU A 645 -13.01 26.69 -8.74
CA LEU A 645 -13.48 28.07 -8.60
C LEU A 645 -14.32 28.48 -9.82
#